data_AF-A0A2Y9BK23-F1
#
_entry.id   AF-A0A2Y9BK23-F1
#
_cell.length_a   1.000
_cell.length_b   1.000
_cell.length_c   1.000
_cell.angle_alpha   90.00
_cell.angle_beta   90.00
_cell.angle_gamma   90.00
#
_symmetry.space_group_name_H-M   'P 1'
#
loop_
_entity.id
_entity.type
_entity.pdbx_description
1 polymer ?
#
loop_
_entity_poly.entity_id
_entity_poly.type
_entity_poly.pdbx_seq_one_letter_code
_entity_poly.pdbx_strand_id
1 'polypeptide(L)'
;MKRIANRFCAVVGIVISCLIFFAKWLSFQGVSYTILEFYAEVRRYGGISAFSNALEDPAVVAATGVSIVPAYLFLFLPLLLTAILLLRSVLFLAGKNANVLSSISYWTGFVYLLTVFLGVYTVRPAVAVSMILMVADYIGARLIMEHDEMNRKARELKRKEEAARLDKLRRMRFPGRYSKDFFEVIFANFRSNLKSYLLFILAASASVALIYVMFGALAAYHTLSPGQDVPSASGAQITSIFIEAAVIVVVLSVLLFVLIISNYIKTRMKNYGIFISLGIRRKTLGLVIALEYIVCILASLAAGLLAGNLFLPLTKILFLRAIGVHTSVPTDYGLLILITAIAFLLMAGLATLINYHLFEYTDITSSAVSETKKEKLPKRLLLVGLIYGIYCIITGISGYLYGYWMEGLSRLAVMLFGFLLLIYCGGSRLYRWFIKNRDRRLNHIFLTLPWKYRFRTNAKYLFLLFMIHIFALSVYLPRLSSVLTASAEKNLYPYDFVCMAHEGDEEFFQDLSADYDVQMETYPMVRIDTLLAEPFSFNTLKGSTNNGMFFPLGQHIGISESTYRTLKKIIRPDEKSSLNLNGREIHVVFQQDTSQRARLLDWYYSPMEDLGYDPHLRAGVICNYTLNNRDELYPPYRIKSQEKTILTGMFHEGDQENIVVFSDSYFEELRQSVLDRIEEEPSPTQLVTLKTSVREYQNVSEHLKVFTEKHAADTYVDPTILPCYGKQASQSFAEGGRFFKAIAFSVTALILLISSLFVFYLKYSLEIGELRRRNQLLEAVGMNRRERVHLLRSDMSVHSRFAFLAGVAVSAIFFIGMPVKRLFTGAETARYLILLAVLLAVYVVVYCAGIHFLEKGFIKKVEEP
;
A
#
# COMPACT_ATOMS: atom_id res chain seq x y z
N MET A 1 -6.29 24.17 -43.75
CA MET A 1 -5.84 23.35 -42.61
C MET A 1 -6.93 22.48 -42.00
N LYS A 2 -8.06 23.02 -41.51
CA LYS A 2 -9.18 22.18 -41.02
C LYS A 2 -9.67 21.14 -42.03
N ARG A 3 -9.77 21.50 -43.32
CA ARG A 3 -10.08 20.55 -44.41
C ARG A 3 -8.99 19.48 -44.63
N ILE A 4 -7.72 19.80 -44.35
CA ILE A 4 -6.58 18.87 -44.49
C ILE A 4 -6.56 17.90 -43.30
N ALA A 5 -6.76 18.39 -42.07
CA ALA A 5 -6.94 17.56 -40.88
C ALA A 5 -8.14 16.61 -41.04
N ASN A 6 -9.28 17.10 -41.53
CA ASN A 6 -10.47 16.29 -41.77
C ASN A 6 -10.21 15.20 -42.84
N ARG A 7 -9.48 15.51 -43.92
CA ARG A 7 -9.09 14.52 -44.94
C ARG A 7 -8.10 13.49 -44.39
N PHE A 8 -7.12 13.89 -43.58
CA PHE A 8 -6.21 12.99 -42.89
C PHE A 8 -6.96 12.02 -41.96
N CYS A 9 -7.86 12.53 -41.11
CA CYS A 9 -8.64 11.70 -40.18
C CYS A 9 -9.63 10.78 -40.90
N ALA A 10 -10.14 11.20 -42.07
CA ALA A 10 -11.01 10.37 -42.90
C ALA A 10 -10.23 9.19 -43.50
N VAL A 11 -9.04 9.44 -44.05
CA VAL A 11 -8.17 8.40 -44.64
C VAL A 11 -7.71 7.42 -43.57
N VAL A 12 -7.20 7.90 -42.44
CA VAL A 12 -6.75 7.04 -41.34
C VAL A 12 -7.90 6.22 -40.76
N GLY A 13 -9.09 6.82 -40.62
CA GLY A 13 -10.30 6.10 -40.18
C GLY A 13 -10.71 4.98 -41.13
N ILE A 14 -10.60 5.17 -42.45
CA ILE A 14 -10.89 4.13 -43.45
C ILE A 14 -9.86 2.99 -43.38
N VAL A 15 -8.57 3.32 -43.24
CA VAL A 15 -7.50 2.32 -43.12
C VAL A 15 -7.66 1.47 -41.86
N ILE A 16 -8.00 2.08 -40.72
CA ILE A 16 -8.29 1.36 -39.48
C ILE A 16 -9.49 0.42 -39.68
N SER A 17 -10.56 0.86 -40.32
CA SER A 17 -11.71 0.00 -40.62
C SER A 17 -11.36 -1.17 -41.54
N CYS A 18 -10.54 -0.95 -42.57
CA CYS A 18 -10.06 -2.04 -43.44
C CYS A 18 -9.21 -3.07 -42.66
N LEU A 19 -8.34 -2.61 -41.75
CA LEU A 19 -7.56 -3.51 -40.90
C LEU A 19 -8.44 -4.33 -39.96
N ILE A 20 -9.54 -3.75 -39.44
CA ILE A 20 -10.48 -4.47 -38.56
C ILE A 20 -11.25 -5.56 -39.32
N PHE A 21 -11.66 -5.31 -40.56
CA PHE A 21 -12.44 -6.27 -41.35
C PHE A 21 -11.61 -7.37 -42.02
N PHE A 22 -10.44 -7.04 -42.57
CA PHE A 22 -9.72 -7.95 -43.48
C PHE A 22 -8.45 -8.56 -42.90
N ALA A 23 -7.86 -7.97 -41.85
CA ALA A 23 -6.67 -8.55 -41.24
C ALA A 23 -7.04 -9.73 -40.33
N LYS A 24 -6.10 -10.66 -40.13
CA LYS A 24 -6.27 -11.73 -39.14
C LYS A 24 -6.05 -11.16 -37.75
N TRP A 25 -7.10 -11.15 -36.94
CA TRP A 25 -7.16 -10.49 -35.63
C TRP A 25 -6.85 -11.43 -34.48
N LEU A 26 -7.18 -12.71 -34.62
CA LEU A 26 -7.14 -13.70 -33.55
C LEU A 26 -6.34 -14.92 -33.97
N SER A 27 -5.74 -15.59 -32.98
CA SER A 27 -5.00 -16.84 -33.13
C SER A 27 -5.48 -17.81 -32.07
N PHE A 28 -6.01 -18.96 -32.48
CA PHE A 28 -6.32 -20.06 -31.56
C PHE A 28 -5.72 -21.35 -32.12
N GLN A 29 -4.92 -22.05 -31.31
CA GLN A 29 -4.23 -23.30 -31.66
C GLN A 29 -3.57 -23.31 -33.06
N GLY A 30 -2.87 -22.23 -33.44
CA GLY A 30 -2.18 -22.11 -34.73
C GLY A 30 -3.04 -21.68 -35.92
N VAL A 31 -4.36 -21.66 -35.80
CA VAL A 31 -5.28 -21.15 -36.83
C VAL A 31 -5.61 -19.69 -36.58
N SER A 32 -5.67 -18.93 -37.68
CA SER A 32 -5.76 -17.47 -37.65
C SER A 32 -7.08 -17.00 -38.24
N TYR A 33 -7.86 -16.25 -37.47
CA TYR A 33 -9.20 -15.81 -37.85
C TYR A 33 -9.28 -14.30 -38.02
N THR A 34 -10.08 -13.85 -38.99
CA THR A 34 -10.69 -12.51 -38.97
C THR A 34 -11.82 -12.46 -37.92
N ILE A 35 -12.24 -11.26 -37.50
CA ILE A 35 -13.32 -11.13 -36.49
C ILE A 35 -14.61 -11.80 -36.98
N LEU A 36 -14.96 -11.65 -38.27
CA LEU A 36 -16.17 -12.22 -38.85
C LEU A 36 -16.08 -13.75 -39.01
N GLU A 37 -14.93 -14.28 -39.43
CA GLU A 37 -14.69 -15.74 -39.49
C GLU A 37 -14.78 -16.37 -38.10
N PHE A 38 -14.28 -15.68 -37.07
CA PHE A 38 -14.37 -16.15 -35.69
C PHE A 38 -15.83 -16.26 -35.22
N TYR A 39 -16.67 -15.24 -35.46
CA TYR A 39 -18.10 -15.32 -35.13
C TYR A 39 -18.84 -16.38 -35.95
N ALA A 40 -18.46 -16.59 -37.22
CA ALA A 40 -19.03 -17.63 -38.06
C ALA A 40 -18.68 -19.04 -37.55
N GLU A 41 -17.45 -19.26 -37.09
CA GLU A 41 -17.05 -20.53 -36.47
C GLU A 41 -17.73 -20.76 -35.13
N VAL A 42 -17.77 -19.78 -34.23
CA VAL A 42 -18.52 -19.91 -32.95
C VAL A 42 -19.99 -20.29 -33.20
N ARG A 43 -20.59 -19.78 -34.28
CA ARG A 43 -21.97 -20.13 -34.67
C ARG A 43 -22.08 -21.54 -35.25
N ARG A 44 -21.07 -22.03 -35.98
CA ARG A 44 -21.03 -23.41 -36.51
C ARG A 44 -20.97 -24.47 -35.40
N TYR A 45 -20.27 -24.16 -34.31
CA TYR A 45 -20.17 -25.03 -33.13
C TYR A 45 -21.39 -24.94 -32.19
N GLY A 46 -22.41 -24.16 -32.50
CA GLY A 46 -23.65 -24.08 -31.71
C GLY A 46 -23.61 -23.13 -30.51
N GLY A 47 -22.57 -22.31 -30.35
CA GLY A 47 -22.47 -21.29 -29.30
C GLY A 47 -21.07 -21.17 -28.70
N ILE A 48 -20.85 -20.12 -27.91
CA ILE A 48 -19.54 -19.85 -27.30
C ILE A 48 -19.10 -20.92 -26.30
N SER A 49 -20.05 -21.51 -25.55
CA SER A 49 -19.77 -22.58 -24.59
C SER A 49 -19.33 -23.88 -25.28
N ALA A 50 -20.01 -24.26 -26.36
CA ALA A 50 -19.65 -25.43 -27.17
C ALA A 50 -18.32 -25.23 -27.92
N PHE A 51 -18.04 -24.01 -28.39
CA PHE A 51 -16.77 -23.65 -29.00
C PHE A 51 -15.61 -23.63 -27.99
N SER A 52 -15.86 -23.15 -26.76
CA SER A 52 -14.90 -23.20 -25.64
C SER A 52 -14.54 -24.66 -25.32
N ASN A 53 -15.56 -25.51 -25.12
CA ASN A 53 -15.37 -26.91 -24.74
C ASN A 53 -14.71 -27.76 -25.84
N ALA A 54 -14.84 -27.40 -27.12
CA ALA A 54 -14.24 -28.13 -28.23
C ALA A 54 -12.77 -27.78 -28.50
N LEU A 55 -12.27 -26.63 -28.00
CA LEU A 55 -10.95 -26.07 -28.34
C LEU A 55 -10.09 -25.65 -27.14
N GLU A 56 -10.64 -25.61 -25.92
CA GLU A 56 -9.85 -25.37 -24.71
C GLU A 56 -9.18 -26.68 -24.26
N ASP A 57 -7.96 -26.90 -24.73
CA ASP A 57 -7.04 -27.85 -24.09
C ASP A 57 -6.51 -27.19 -22.79
N PRO A 58 -6.79 -27.75 -21.60
CA PRO A 58 -6.45 -27.12 -20.32
C PRO A 58 -4.96 -26.76 -20.22
N ALA A 59 -4.09 -27.55 -20.85
CA ALA A 59 -2.65 -27.37 -20.83
C ALA A 59 -2.16 -26.12 -21.60
N VAL A 60 -2.86 -25.71 -22.68
CA VAL A 60 -2.47 -24.56 -23.51
C VAL A 60 -3.02 -23.25 -22.94
N VAL A 61 -4.19 -23.31 -22.31
CA VAL A 61 -4.77 -22.18 -21.56
C VAL A 61 -3.90 -21.85 -20.34
N ALA A 62 -3.38 -22.87 -19.64
CA ALA A 62 -2.39 -22.72 -18.56
C ALA A 62 -1.07 -22.07 -19.03
N ALA A 63 -0.61 -22.36 -20.26
CA ALA A 63 0.62 -21.78 -20.81
C ALA A 63 0.47 -20.33 -21.32
N THR A 64 -0.74 -19.89 -21.68
CA THR A 64 -0.96 -18.60 -22.38
C THR A 64 -1.85 -17.60 -21.64
N GLY A 65 -2.66 -18.05 -20.67
CA GLY A 65 -3.48 -17.17 -19.82
C GLY A 65 -4.66 -16.48 -20.51
N VAL A 66 -5.08 -16.93 -21.70
CA VAL A 66 -6.14 -16.29 -22.50
C VAL A 66 -7.45 -17.08 -22.44
N SER A 67 -8.52 -16.50 -21.91
CA SER A 67 -9.88 -17.09 -21.90
C SER A 67 -10.71 -16.65 -23.11
N ILE A 68 -11.42 -17.58 -23.75
CA ILE A 68 -12.20 -17.35 -24.99
C ILE A 68 -13.51 -16.56 -24.74
N VAL A 69 -14.06 -16.62 -23.52
CA VAL A 69 -15.37 -16.02 -23.20
C VAL A 69 -15.33 -14.50 -23.07
N PRO A 70 -14.43 -13.88 -22.28
CA PRO A 70 -14.27 -12.43 -22.30
C PRO A 70 -13.84 -11.97 -23.70
N ALA A 71 -13.09 -12.83 -24.39
CA ALA A 71 -12.64 -12.62 -25.73
C ALA A 71 -13.80 -12.47 -26.77
N TYR A 72 -14.89 -13.20 -26.61
CA TYR A 72 -16.05 -13.06 -27.49
C TYR A 72 -16.81 -11.73 -27.29
N LEU A 73 -16.90 -11.26 -26.04
CA LEU A 73 -17.66 -10.05 -25.67
C LEU A 73 -16.94 -8.76 -26.07
N PHE A 74 -15.62 -8.67 -25.90
CA PHE A 74 -14.89 -7.45 -26.22
C PHE A 74 -14.61 -7.25 -27.71
N LEU A 75 -14.80 -8.28 -28.56
CA LEU A 75 -14.69 -8.17 -30.03
C LEU A 75 -15.82 -7.36 -30.68
N PHE A 76 -16.91 -7.07 -29.96
CA PHE A 76 -17.93 -6.13 -30.43
C PHE A 76 -17.45 -4.66 -30.41
N LEU A 77 -16.49 -4.31 -29.54
CA LEU A 77 -15.93 -2.96 -29.45
C LEU A 77 -15.18 -2.52 -30.72
N PRO A 78 -14.27 -3.31 -31.32
CA PRO A 78 -13.63 -2.95 -32.58
C PRO A 78 -14.64 -2.88 -33.73
N LEU A 79 -15.66 -3.73 -33.78
CA LEU A 79 -16.74 -3.64 -34.78
C LEU A 79 -17.55 -2.35 -34.63
N LEU A 80 -17.94 -1.98 -33.40
CA LEU A 80 -18.59 -0.70 -33.10
C LEU A 80 -17.70 0.48 -33.51
N LEU A 81 -16.39 0.39 -33.23
CA LEU A 81 -15.41 1.40 -33.63
C LEU A 81 -15.37 1.58 -35.16
N THR A 82 -15.45 0.50 -35.96
CA THR A 82 -15.50 0.63 -37.43
C THR A 82 -16.71 1.42 -37.92
N ALA A 83 -17.89 1.16 -37.36
CA ALA A 83 -19.12 1.85 -37.75
C ALA A 83 -19.02 3.36 -37.46
N ILE A 84 -18.48 3.70 -36.28
CA ILE A 84 -18.25 5.09 -35.86
C ILE A 84 -17.20 5.76 -36.76
N LEU A 85 -16.09 5.08 -37.06
CA LEU A 85 -15.03 5.61 -37.90
C LEU A 85 -15.48 5.83 -39.35
N LEU A 86 -16.24 4.91 -39.94
CA LEU A 86 -16.78 5.07 -41.29
C LEU A 86 -17.76 6.23 -41.38
N LEU A 87 -18.71 6.32 -40.43
CA LEU A 87 -19.64 7.44 -40.35
C LEU A 87 -18.90 8.79 -40.18
N ARG A 88 -17.87 8.81 -39.33
CA ARG A 88 -17.00 9.97 -39.13
C ARG A 88 -16.25 10.36 -40.41
N SER A 89 -15.69 9.39 -41.12
CA SER A 89 -14.94 9.63 -42.36
C SER A 89 -15.85 10.18 -43.47
N VAL A 90 -17.07 9.67 -43.62
CA VAL A 90 -18.07 10.20 -44.57
C VAL A 90 -18.43 11.64 -44.24
N LEU A 91 -18.69 11.95 -42.97
CA LEU A 91 -19.02 13.33 -42.55
C LEU A 91 -17.86 14.31 -42.75
N PHE A 92 -16.62 13.87 -42.53
CA PHE A 92 -15.44 14.69 -42.80
C PHE A 92 -15.19 14.92 -44.29
N LEU A 93 -15.44 13.93 -45.15
CA LEU A 93 -15.38 14.07 -46.61
C LEU A 93 -16.48 15.00 -47.14
N ALA A 94 -17.67 14.95 -46.54
CA ALA A 94 -18.78 15.87 -46.82
C ALA A 94 -18.59 17.28 -46.23
N GLY A 95 -17.48 17.54 -45.54
CA GLY A 95 -17.15 18.85 -44.97
C GLY A 95 -17.95 19.23 -43.72
N LYS A 96 -18.71 18.30 -43.13
CA LYS A 96 -19.47 18.53 -41.89
C LYS A 96 -18.58 18.38 -40.65
N ASN A 97 -18.95 19.04 -39.55
CA ASN A 97 -18.24 18.93 -38.27
C ASN A 97 -18.62 17.61 -37.57
N ALA A 98 -17.67 16.70 -37.39
CA ALA A 98 -17.87 15.41 -36.70
C ALA A 98 -17.06 15.29 -35.39
N ASN A 99 -16.76 16.40 -34.71
CA ASN A 99 -15.88 16.42 -33.53
C ASN A 99 -16.40 15.57 -32.35
N VAL A 100 -17.72 15.50 -32.18
CA VAL A 100 -18.34 14.64 -31.15
C VAL A 100 -18.09 13.17 -31.48
N LEU A 101 -18.30 12.78 -32.74
CA LEU A 101 -18.06 11.42 -33.22
C LEU A 101 -16.58 11.03 -33.18
N SER A 102 -15.69 12.00 -33.41
CA SER A 102 -14.25 11.84 -33.22
C SER A 102 -13.89 11.57 -31.76
N SER A 103 -14.50 12.31 -30.82
CA SER A 103 -14.28 12.11 -29.40
C SER A 103 -14.77 10.73 -28.95
N ILE A 104 -15.94 10.30 -29.44
CA ILE A 104 -16.48 8.97 -29.18
C ILE A 104 -15.53 7.90 -29.74
N SER A 105 -15.02 8.05 -30.97
CA SER A 105 -14.06 7.07 -31.53
C SER A 105 -12.78 6.92 -30.69
N TYR A 106 -12.27 8.01 -30.11
CA TYR A 106 -11.08 7.96 -29.26
C TYR A 106 -11.36 7.30 -27.92
N TRP A 107 -12.51 7.56 -27.31
CA TRP A 107 -12.91 6.89 -26.07
C TRP A 107 -13.16 5.40 -26.30
N THR A 108 -13.85 5.01 -27.37
CA THR A 108 -14.06 3.59 -27.71
C THR A 108 -12.74 2.88 -28.01
N GLY A 109 -11.81 3.54 -28.74
CA GLY A 109 -10.46 3.02 -28.98
C GLY A 109 -9.61 2.90 -27.71
N PHE A 110 -9.75 3.84 -26.76
CA PHE A 110 -9.06 3.81 -25.47
C PHE A 110 -9.59 2.72 -24.54
N VAL A 111 -10.92 2.55 -24.48
CA VAL A 111 -11.55 1.45 -23.74
C VAL A 111 -11.11 0.10 -24.32
N TYR A 112 -11.04 -0.03 -25.64
CA TYR A 112 -10.49 -1.22 -26.29
C TYR A 112 -8.99 -1.44 -26.00
N LEU A 113 -8.19 -0.38 -25.90
CA LEU A 113 -6.77 -0.51 -25.51
C LEU A 113 -6.61 -1.04 -24.08
N LEU A 114 -7.49 -0.63 -23.16
CA LEU A 114 -7.53 -1.16 -21.80
C LEU A 114 -7.86 -2.66 -21.80
N THR A 115 -8.77 -3.14 -22.65
CA THR A 115 -9.12 -4.58 -22.70
C THR A 115 -7.97 -5.42 -23.25
N VAL A 116 -7.16 -4.90 -24.17
CA VAL A 116 -5.94 -5.58 -24.64
C VAL A 116 -4.82 -5.59 -23.59
N PHE A 117 -4.67 -4.50 -22.82
CA PHE A 117 -3.72 -4.44 -21.69
C PHE A 117 -4.07 -5.39 -20.54
N LEU A 118 -5.36 -5.71 -20.38
CA LEU A 118 -5.86 -6.67 -19.39
C LEU A 118 -5.60 -8.13 -19.80
N GLY A 119 -4.89 -8.40 -20.89
CA GLY A 119 -4.42 -9.74 -21.26
C GLY A 119 -5.49 -10.66 -21.85
N VAL A 120 -6.62 -10.11 -22.30
CA VAL A 120 -7.79 -10.90 -22.71
C VAL A 120 -7.57 -11.68 -24.03
N TYR A 121 -6.52 -11.38 -24.82
CA TYR A 121 -6.19 -12.08 -26.08
C TYR A 121 -4.70 -12.01 -26.43
N THR A 122 -4.22 -12.94 -27.26
CA THR A 122 -2.90 -12.85 -27.89
C THR A 122 -2.87 -11.77 -28.98
N VAL A 123 -2.01 -10.76 -28.82
CA VAL A 123 -1.95 -9.59 -29.71
C VAL A 123 -1.28 -9.94 -31.05
N ARG A 124 -2.03 -9.87 -32.16
CA ARG A 124 -1.49 -9.97 -33.52
C ARG A 124 -0.96 -8.61 -34.01
N PRO A 125 -0.03 -8.56 -34.98
CA PRO A 125 0.52 -7.31 -35.51
C PRO A 125 -0.55 -6.31 -35.99
N ALA A 126 -1.67 -6.80 -36.53
CA ALA A 126 -2.78 -5.97 -36.98
C ALA A 126 -3.43 -5.14 -35.84
N VAL A 127 -3.48 -5.70 -34.63
CA VAL A 127 -4.00 -5.01 -33.43
C VAL A 127 -3.03 -3.90 -33.01
N ALA A 128 -1.73 -4.18 -32.99
CA ALA A 128 -0.71 -3.17 -32.70
C ALA A 128 -0.72 -2.03 -33.75
N VAL A 129 -0.85 -2.37 -35.03
CA VAL A 129 -0.91 -1.39 -36.12
C VAL A 129 -2.17 -0.53 -36.04
N SER A 130 -3.34 -1.10 -35.76
CA SER A 130 -4.58 -0.33 -35.61
C SER A 130 -4.53 0.64 -34.41
N MET A 131 -3.87 0.23 -33.30
CA MET A 131 -3.62 1.09 -32.15
C MET A 131 -2.68 2.26 -32.47
N ILE A 132 -1.57 1.98 -33.15
CA ILE A 132 -0.63 3.01 -33.60
C ILE A 132 -1.34 4.00 -34.51
N LEU A 133 -2.20 3.52 -35.42
CA LEU A 133 -3.00 4.38 -36.29
C LEU A 133 -4.06 5.19 -35.52
N MET A 134 -4.67 4.66 -34.46
CA MET A 134 -5.58 5.40 -33.57
C MET A 134 -4.87 6.55 -32.85
N VAL A 135 -3.65 6.29 -32.35
CA VAL A 135 -2.81 7.31 -31.72
C VAL A 135 -2.35 8.33 -32.76
N ALA A 136 -1.97 7.89 -33.96
CA ALA A 136 -1.59 8.76 -35.07
C ALA A 136 -2.77 9.61 -35.58
N ASP A 137 -4.00 9.08 -35.57
CA ASP A 137 -5.23 9.81 -35.89
C ASP A 137 -5.46 10.94 -34.88
N TYR A 138 -5.39 10.64 -33.57
CA TYR A 138 -5.57 11.63 -32.51
C TYR A 138 -4.47 12.70 -32.51
N ILE A 139 -3.21 12.26 -32.50
CA ILE A 139 -2.05 13.14 -32.46
C ILE A 139 -1.93 13.91 -33.78
N GLY A 140 -2.10 13.27 -34.92
CA GLY A 140 -2.00 13.89 -36.23
C GLY A 140 -3.09 14.95 -36.46
N ALA A 141 -4.34 14.68 -36.07
CA ALA A 141 -5.42 15.67 -36.12
C ALA A 141 -5.08 16.91 -35.27
N ARG A 142 -4.62 16.66 -34.04
CA ARG A 142 -4.29 17.72 -33.08
C ARG A 142 -3.06 18.50 -33.52
N LEU A 143 -2.02 17.83 -34.00
CA LEU A 143 -0.84 18.46 -34.58
C LEU A 143 -1.23 19.30 -35.79
N ILE A 144 -1.96 18.80 -36.79
CA ILE A 144 -2.33 19.60 -37.99
C ILE A 144 -3.19 20.83 -37.63
N MET A 145 -4.04 20.73 -36.62
CA MET A 145 -4.87 21.84 -36.15
C MET A 145 -4.10 22.86 -35.29
N GLU A 146 -3.22 22.38 -34.41
CA GLU A 146 -2.47 23.21 -33.46
C GLU A 146 -1.11 23.68 -34.03
N HIS A 147 -0.58 23.08 -35.11
CA HIS A 147 0.76 23.33 -35.63
C HIS A 147 0.98 24.79 -36.00
N ASP A 148 0.04 25.45 -36.70
CA ASP A 148 0.22 26.86 -37.08
C ASP A 148 -0.13 27.84 -35.97
N GLU A 149 -1.07 27.52 -35.08
CA GLU A 149 -1.43 28.42 -33.98
C GLU A 149 -0.39 28.37 -32.86
N MET A 150 0.11 27.16 -32.54
CA MET A 150 1.27 26.97 -31.68
C MET A 150 2.54 27.45 -32.36
N ASN A 151 2.78 27.23 -33.66
CA ASN A 151 3.99 27.77 -34.29
C ASN A 151 3.90 29.28 -34.53
N ARG A 152 2.73 29.92 -34.66
CA ARG A 152 2.65 31.40 -34.65
C ARG A 152 2.89 31.93 -33.26
N LYS A 153 2.16 31.44 -32.25
CA LYS A 153 2.32 31.87 -30.86
C LYS A 153 3.73 31.55 -30.35
N ALA A 154 4.28 30.38 -30.63
CA ALA A 154 5.63 29.99 -30.28
C ALA A 154 6.70 30.63 -31.15
N ARG A 155 6.48 30.96 -32.44
CA ARG A 155 7.45 31.77 -33.22
C ARG A 155 7.42 33.23 -32.79
N GLU A 156 6.27 33.78 -32.39
CA GLU A 156 6.18 35.14 -31.84
C GLU A 156 6.77 35.21 -30.42
N LEU A 157 6.50 34.21 -29.56
CA LEU A 157 7.11 34.10 -28.24
C LEU A 157 8.60 33.79 -28.34
N LYS A 158 9.03 32.81 -29.15
CA LYS A 158 10.44 32.52 -29.41
C LYS A 158 11.14 33.69 -30.08
N ARG A 159 10.57 34.41 -31.05
CA ARG A 159 11.28 35.57 -31.63
C ARG A 159 11.46 36.69 -30.61
N LYS A 160 10.46 36.94 -29.74
CA LYS A 160 10.59 37.91 -28.64
C LYS A 160 11.59 37.43 -27.58
N GLU A 161 11.55 36.15 -27.20
CA GLU A 161 12.46 35.54 -26.24
C GLU A 161 13.87 35.36 -26.79
N GLU A 162 14.03 34.99 -28.06
CA GLU A 162 15.31 34.82 -28.78
C GLU A 162 15.91 36.18 -29.12
N ALA A 163 15.15 37.19 -29.52
CA ALA A 163 15.68 38.55 -29.67
C ALA A 163 16.14 39.11 -28.32
N ALA A 164 15.34 38.97 -27.25
CA ALA A 164 15.75 39.36 -25.90
C ALA A 164 16.93 38.51 -25.37
N ARG A 165 16.98 37.21 -25.69
CA ARG A 165 18.04 36.28 -25.29
C ARG A 165 19.31 36.49 -26.08
N LEU A 166 19.25 36.77 -27.38
CA LEU A 166 20.39 37.07 -28.25
C LEU A 166 20.99 38.42 -27.91
N ASP A 167 20.17 39.42 -27.59
CA ASP A 167 20.64 40.72 -27.12
C ASP A 167 21.27 40.61 -25.72
N LYS A 168 20.68 39.80 -24.83
CA LYS A 168 21.24 39.45 -23.51
C LYS A 168 22.50 38.57 -23.61
N LEU A 169 22.57 37.65 -24.58
CA LEU A 169 23.74 36.81 -24.86
C LEU A 169 24.88 37.63 -25.48
N ARG A 170 24.58 38.62 -26.33
CA ARG A 170 25.58 39.59 -26.86
C ARG A 170 26.17 40.43 -25.74
N ARG A 171 25.33 40.98 -24.85
CA ARG A 171 25.77 41.80 -23.70
C ARG A 171 26.49 41.01 -22.60
N MET A 172 26.25 39.69 -22.47
CA MET A 172 26.89 38.82 -21.47
C MET A 172 27.94 37.86 -22.03
N ARG A 173 28.41 38.04 -23.27
CA ARG A 173 29.40 37.15 -23.89
C ARG A 173 30.80 37.42 -23.33
N PHE A 174 31.15 36.76 -22.23
CA PHE A 174 32.54 36.67 -21.76
C PHE A 174 33.23 35.46 -22.44
N PRO A 175 34.29 35.63 -23.25
CA PRO A 175 34.95 34.53 -23.96
C PRO A 175 36.04 33.80 -23.15
N GLY A 176 36.42 34.28 -21.96
CA GLY A 176 37.49 33.68 -21.14
C GLY A 176 37.11 32.41 -20.38
N ARG A 177 38.10 31.70 -19.83
CA ARG A 177 37.91 30.67 -18.79
C ARG A 177 37.79 31.37 -17.42
N TYR A 178 37.04 30.78 -16.49
CA TYR A 178 36.98 31.31 -15.11
C TYR A 178 38.33 31.08 -14.41
N SER A 179 38.81 32.07 -13.64
CA SER A 179 40.05 31.97 -12.86
C SER A 179 39.88 30.99 -11.68
N LYS A 180 40.98 30.65 -10.99
CA LYS A 180 40.91 29.83 -9.77
C LYS A 180 40.11 30.53 -8.67
N ASP A 181 40.26 31.84 -8.53
CA ASP A 181 39.56 32.67 -7.53
C ASP A 181 38.04 32.57 -7.63
N PHE A 182 37.51 32.38 -8.85
CA PHE A 182 36.09 32.11 -9.05
C PHE A 182 35.62 30.84 -8.32
N PHE A 183 36.40 29.76 -8.41
CA PHE A 183 36.09 28.51 -7.72
C PHE A 183 36.28 28.65 -6.21
N GLU A 184 37.23 29.45 -5.75
CA GLU A 184 37.39 29.78 -4.33
C GLU A 184 36.18 30.53 -3.78
N VAL A 185 35.63 31.50 -4.52
CA VAL A 185 34.40 32.21 -4.12
C VAL A 185 33.20 31.26 -4.06
N ILE A 186 33.06 30.35 -5.03
CA ILE A 186 32.00 29.33 -5.00
C ILE A 186 32.18 28.41 -3.79
N PHE A 187 33.39 27.96 -3.50
CA PHE A 187 33.68 27.09 -2.36
C PHE A 187 33.47 27.81 -1.02
N ALA A 188 33.85 29.08 -0.92
CA ALA A 188 33.57 29.92 0.25
C ALA A 188 32.06 30.11 0.45
N ASN A 189 31.29 30.25 -0.62
CA ASN A 189 29.82 30.30 -0.57
C ASN A 189 29.19 28.96 -0.17
N PHE A 190 29.76 27.83 -0.60
CA PHE A 190 29.35 26.52 -0.12
C PHE A 190 29.60 26.38 1.39
N ARG A 191 30.79 26.75 1.85
CA ARG A 191 31.21 26.70 3.26
C ARG A 191 30.35 27.62 4.16
N SER A 192 30.06 28.85 3.73
CA SER A 192 29.24 29.79 4.50
C SER A 192 27.81 29.31 4.70
N ASN A 193 27.28 28.52 3.75
CA ASN A 193 25.94 27.99 3.80
C ASN A 193 25.86 26.52 4.27
N LEU A 194 26.92 25.98 4.88
CA LEU A 194 26.96 24.59 5.40
C LEU A 194 25.79 24.27 6.32
N LYS A 195 25.36 25.22 7.16
CA LYS A 195 24.20 25.04 8.07
C LYS A 195 22.90 24.72 7.31
N SER A 196 22.73 25.26 6.11
CA SER A 196 21.57 25.00 5.25
C SER A 196 21.68 23.65 4.54
N TYR A 197 22.90 23.20 4.19
CA TYR A 197 23.14 21.87 3.63
C TYR A 197 23.02 20.77 4.70
N LEU A 198 23.36 21.06 5.96
CA LEU A 198 23.27 20.11 7.07
C LEU A 198 21.85 19.57 7.26
N LEU A 199 20.82 20.41 7.09
CA LEU A 199 19.41 19.98 7.17
C LEU A 199 19.03 19.00 6.07
N PHE A 200 19.52 19.24 4.85
CA PHE A 200 19.34 18.31 3.74
C PHE A 200 20.02 16.99 4.06
N ILE A 201 21.29 17.04 4.47
CA ILE A 201 22.12 15.86 4.71
C ILE A 201 21.58 15.04 5.87
N LEU A 202 21.19 15.66 6.99
CA LEU A 202 20.65 14.96 8.15
C LEU A 202 19.36 14.21 7.80
N ALA A 203 18.40 14.87 7.16
CA ALA A 203 17.13 14.25 6.82
C ALA A 203 17.30 13.12 5.78
N ALA A 204 18.14 13.36 4.76
CA ALA A 204 18.47 12.37 3.75
C ALA A 204 19.20 11.16 4.34
N SER A 205 20.18 11.40 5.23
CA SER A 205 20.93 10.34 5.92
C SER A 205 20.03 9.52 6.84
N ALA A 206 19.03 10.13 7.48
CA ALA A 206 18.04 9.40 8.28
C ALA A 206 17.20 8.46 7.40
N SER A 207 16.73 8.91 6.24
CA SER A 207 16.03 8.05 5.28
C SER A 207 16.90 6.88 4.80
N VAL A 208 18.18 7.13 4.49
CA VAL A 208 19.14 6.07 4.11
C VAL A 208 19.36 5.08 5.24
N ALA A 209 19.59 5.56 6.47
CA ALA A 209 19.82 4.69 7.63
C ALA A 209 18.61 3.79 7.91
N LEU A 210 17.39 4.34 7.79
CA LEU A 210 16.16 3.57 7.96
C LEU A 210 15.99 2.49 6.89
N ILE A 211 16.21 2.84 5.62
CA ILE A 211 16.16 1.88 4.51
C ILE A 211 17.21 0.78 4.71
N TYR A 212 18.43 1.15 5.12
CA TYR A 212 19.52 0.22 5.37
C TYR A 212 19.19 -0.78 6.48
N VAL A 213 18.69 -0.29 7.61
CA VAL A 213 18.31 -1.13 8.76
C VAL A 213 17.13 -2.04 8.39
N MET A 214 16.13 -1.52 7.67
CA MET A 214 14.96 -2.31 7.24
C MET A 214 15.34 -3.44 6.27
N PHE A 215 16.09 -3.14 5.20
CA PHE A 215 16.56 -4.17 4.28
C PHE A 215 17.56 -5.11 4.92
N GLY A 216 18.40 -4.63 5.85
CA GLY A 216 19.35 -5.45 6.56
C GLY A 216 18.69 -6.45 7.51
N ALA A 217 17.59 -6.06 8.15
CA ALA A 217 16.78 -6.96 8.95
C ALA A 217 16.01 -7.99 8.09
N LEU A 218 15.49 -7.57 6.93
CA LEU A 218 14.86 -8.49 5.96
C LEU A 218 15.87 -9.48 5.36
N ALA A 219 17.09 -9.04 5.03
CA ALA A 219 18.15 -9.91 4.53
C ALA A 219 18.65 -10.91 5.59
N ALA A 220 18.74 -10.48 6.85
CA ALA A 220 19.04 -11.37 7.98
C ALA A 220 17.93 -12.41 8.20
N TYR A 221 16.70 -12.11 7.78
CA TYR A 221 15.62 -13.08 7.80
C TYR A 221 15.70 -14.10 6.66
N HIS A 222 15.88 -13.65 5.43
CA HIS A 222 15.93 -14.54 4.26
C HIS A 222 17.16 -15.48 4.24
N THR A 223 18.16 -15.22 5.08
CA THR A 223 19.32 -16.09 5.27
C THR A 223 19.05 -17.24 6.26
N LEU A 224 17.93 -17.21 6.98
CA LEU A 224 17.45 -18.35 7.77
C LEU A 224 16.73 -19.32 6.82
N SER A 225 17.14 -20.59 6.82
CA SER A 225 16.58 -21.61 5.94
C SER A 225 15.16 -22.00 6.38
N PRO A 226 14.14 -21.88 5.51
CA PRO A 226 12.81 -22.43 5.77
C PRO A 226 12.90 -23.95 6.00
N GLY A 227 12.40 -24.42 7.14
CA GLY A 227 12.30 -25.84 7.49
C GLY A 227 13.36 -26.37 8.48
N GLN A 228 14.56 -25.78 8.59
CA GLN A 228 15.58 -26.19 9.60
C GLN A 228 15.68 -25.22 10.78
N ASP A 229 15.67 -23.91 10.53
CA ASP A 229 15.82 -22.88 11.58
C ASP A 229 14.51 -22.14 11.88
N VAL A 230 13.60 -22.09 10.90
CA VAL A 230 12.30 -21.39 10.99
C VAL A 230 11.27 -22.17 10.15
N PRO A 231 10.07 -22.49 10.68
CA PRO A 231 8.98 -23.07 9.90
C PRO A 231 8.62 -22.16 8.72
N SER A 232 8.49 -22.75 7.54
CA SER A 232 8.17 -22.08 6.26
C SER A 232 6.95 -21.15 6.34
N ALA A 233 6.02 -21.50 7.22
CA ALA A 233 4.76 -20.86 7.57
C ALA A 233 4.90 -19.43 8.12
N SER A 234 5.83 -19.20 9.04
CA SER A 234 6.05 -17.88 9.66
C SER A 234 6.90 -16.96 8.78
N GLY A 235 7.63 -17.59 7.84
CA GLY A 235 8.29 -17.07 6.63
C GLY A 235 7.64 -15.82 6.02
N ALA A 236 6.49 -16.10 5.44
CA ALA A 236 5.75 -15.19 4.59
C ALA A 236 5.13 -14.01 5.38
N GLN A 237 4.83 -14.21 6.67
CA GLN A 237 4.15 -13.18 7.46
C GLN A 237 5.11 -12.16 8.08
N ILE A 238 6.27 -12.59 8.60
CA ILE A 238 7.30 -11.65 9.06
C ILE A 238 7.75 -10.76 7.90
N THR A 239 7.94 -11.35 6.71
CA THR A 239 8.28 -10.62 5.49
C THR A 239 7.16 -9.68 5.02
N SER A 240 5.88 -10.07 5.12
CA SER A 240 4.76 -9.18 4.77
C SER A 240 4.67 -7.96 5.69
N ILE A 241 4.92 -8.12 7.00
CA ILE A 241 4.99 -7.02 7.97
C ILE A 241 6.14 -6.07 7.63
N PHE A 242 7.31 -6.61 7.24
CA PHE A 242 8.44 -5.80 6.76
C PHE A 242 8.09 -5.00 5.51
N ILE A 243 7.43 -5.62 4.53
CA ILE A 243 7.04 -4.97 3.27
C ILE A 243 6.07 -3.83 3.56
N GLU A 244 5.04 -4.04 4.40
CA GLU A 244 4.08 -2.99 4.74
C GLU A 244 4.74 -1.80 5.45
N ALA A 245 5.60 -2.07 6.44
CA ALA A 245 6.34 -1.02 7.13
C ALA A 245 7.29 -0.28 6.18
N ALA A 246 7.97 -1.01 5.29
CA ALA A 246 8.88 -0.45 4.30
C ALA A 246 8.15 0.47 3.31
N VAL A 247 6.97 0.07 2.81
CA VAL A 247 6.16 0.88 1.90
C VAL A 247 5.82 2.23 2.54
N ILE A 248 5.39 2.25 3.80
CA ILE A 248 5.04 3.48 4.51
C ILE A 248 6.28 4.37 4.73
N VAL A 249 7.40 3.78 5.17
CA VAL A 249 8.67 4.50 5.38
C VAL A 249 9.19 5.08 4.06
N VAL A 250 9.12 4.34 2.95
CA VAL A 250 9.55 4.81 1.63
C VAL A 250 8.65 5.95 1.14
N VAL A 251 7.33 5.81 1.22
CA VAL A 251 6.39 6.87 0.80
C VAL A 251 6.60 8.14 1.62
N LEU A 252 6.74 8.02 2.94
CA LEU A 252 7.02 9.16 3.81
C LEU A 252 8.37 9.80 3.47
N SER A 253 9.41 8.99 3.26
CA SER A 253 10.75 9.47 2.89
C SER A 253 10.73 10.21 1.55
N VAL A 254 10.04 9.69 0.53
CA VAL A 254 9.87 10.38 -0.76
C VAL A 254 9.19 11.73 -0.57
N LEU A 255 8.09 11.80 0.20
CA LEU A 255 7.36 13.04 0.44
C LEU A 255 8.22 14.08 1.18
N LEU A 256 8.96 13.66 2.20
CA LEU A 256 9.92 14.52 2.91
C LEU A 256 11.03 14.99 1.98
N PHE A 257 11.58 14.10 1.17
CA PHE A 257 12.66 14.42 0.24
C PHE A 257 12.21 15.39 -0.86
N VAL A 258 10.98 15.24 -1.38
CA VAL A 258 10.36 16.20 -2.30
C VAL A 258 10.30 17.60 -1.67
N LEU A 259 9.91 17.71 -0.40
CA LEU A 259 9.85 18.98 0.32
C LEU A 259 11.24 19.58 0.55
N ILE A 260 12.20 18.75 0.93
CA ILE A 260 13.59 19.15 1.15
C ILE A 260 14.20 19.69 -0.15
N ILE A 261 14.03 19.00 -1.28
CA ILE A 261 14.52 19.47 -2.58
C ILE A 261 13.80 20.76 -3.00
N SER A 262 12.47 20.80 -2.86
CA SER A 262 11.68 22.01 -3.10
C SER A 262 12.23 23.22 -2.33
N ASN A 263 12.60 23.03 -1.06
CA ASN A 263 13.19 24.05 -0.21
C ASN A 263 14.61 24.41 -0.65
N TYR A 264 15.44 23.40 -0.87
CA TYR A 264 16.82 23.54 -1.32
C TYR A 264 16.90 24.42 -2.56
N ILE A 265 16.10 24.11 -3.58
CA ILE A 265 16.06 24.86 -4.83
C ILE A 265 15.67 26.32 -4.56
N LYS A 266 14.59 26.58 -3.82
CA LYS A 266 14.12 27.95 -3.56
C LYS A 266 15.17 28.80 -2.85
N THR A 267 15.82 28.24 -1.83
CA THR A 267 16.86 28.95 -1.07
C THR A 267 18.09 29.20 -1.95
N ARG A 268 18.48 28.21 -2.76
CA ARG A 268 19.68 28.32 -3.62
C ARG A 268 19.46 29.24 -4.81
N MET A 269 18.31 29.19 -5.45
CA MET A 269 17.99 30.09 -6.57
C MET A 269 18.03 31.57 -6.15
N LYS A 270 17.70 31.88 -4.89
CA LYS A 270 17.86 33.24 -4.34
C LYS A 270 19.34 33.63 -4.23
N ASN A 271 20.18 32.78 -3.65
CA ASN A 271 21.62 33.05 -3.51
C ASN A 271 22.33 33.12 -4.88
N TYR A 272 21.92 32.26 -5.81
CA TYR A 272 22.43 32.21 -7.19
C TYR A 272 21.89 33.32 -8.10
N GLY A 273 20.81 33.99 -7.70
CA GLY A 273 20.33 35.21 -8.35
C GLY A 273 21.39 36.32 -8.38
N ILE A 274 22.17 36.47 -7.30
CA ILE A 274 23.27 37.45 -7.19
C ILE A 274 24.38 37.14 -8.21
N PHE A 275 24.74 35.86 -8.30
CA PHE A 275 25.74 35.38 -9.24
C PHE A 275 25.32 35.56 -10.71
N ILE A 276 24.02 35.46 -11.00
CA ILE A 276 23.51 35.80 -12.34
C ILE A 276 23.54 37.30 -12.60
N SER A 277 23.22 38.14 -11.61
CA SER A 277 23.37 39.59 -11.77
C SER A 277 24.83 40.02 -11.97
N LEU A 278 25.78 39.26 -11.43
CA LEU A 278 27.22 39.43 -11.64
C LEU A 278 27.72 38.86 -12.99
N GLY A 279 26.85 38.24 -13.78
CA GLY A 279 27.18 37.81 -15.15
C GLY A 279 27.69 36.36 -15.30
N ILE A 280 27.50 35.48 -14.31
CA ILE A 280 27.85 34.04 -14.46
C ILE A 280 27.05 33.40 -15.61
N ARG A 281 27.73 32.59 -16.44
CA ARG A 281 27.09 31.77 -17.49
C ARG A 281 26.06 30.80 -16.90
N ARG A 282 24.82 30.81 -17.41
CA ARG A 282 23.74 29.88 -16.99
C ARG A 282 24.15 28.39 -17.01
N LYS A 283 24.93 27.96 -18.01
CA LYS A 283 25.43 26.56 -18.09
C LYS A 283 26.38 26.22 -16.94
N THR A 284 27.31 27.12 -16.61
CA THR A 284 28.26 26.95 -15.51
C THR A 284 27.53 26.95 -14.17
N LEU A 285 26.55 27.83 -14.00
CA LEU A 285 25.71 27.87 -12.81
C LEU A 285 24.92 26.57 -12.61
N GLY A 286 24.31 26.04 -13.67
CA GLY A 286 23.61 24.76 -13.63
C GLY A 286 24.52 23.60 -13.25
N LEU A 287 25.76 23.59 -13.76
CA LEU A 287 26.77 22.59 -13.42
C LEU A 287 27.19 22.67 -11.94
N VAL A 288 27.41 23.89 -11.43
CA VAL A 288 27.74 24.10 -10.00
C VAL A 288 26.61 23.61 -9.10
N ILE A 289 25.35 23.98 -9.40
CA ILE A 289 24.18 23.53 -8.63
C ILE A 289 24.04 22.00 -8.67
N ALA A 290 24.26 21.39 -9.84
CA ALA A 290 24.22 19.93 -10.00
C ALA A 290 25.33 19.24 -9.19
N LEU A 291 26.55 19.78 -9.20
CA LEU A 291 27.67 19.23 -8.44
C LEU A 291 27.42 19.34 -6.93
N GLU A 292 26.93 20.48 -6.44
CA GLU A 292 26.54 20.63 -5.03
C GLU A 292 25.46 19.63 -4.62
N TYR A 293 24.47 19.41 -5.48
CA TYR A 293 23.40 18.46 -5.24
C TYR A 293 23.93 17.02 -5.19
N ILE A 294 24.82 16.63 -6.11
CA ILE A 294 25.48 15.33 -6.12
C ILE A 294 26.31 15.14 -4.85
N VAL A 295 27.08 16.15 -4.42
CA VAL A 295 27.84 16.10 -3.17
C VAL A 295 26.92 15.91 -1.96
N CYS A 296 25.76 16.57 -1.93
CA CYS A 296 24.79 16.38 -0.86
C CYS A 296 24.22 14.95 -0.85
N ILE A 297 23.89 14.38 -2.01
CA ILE A 297 23.42 12.99 -2.13
C ILE A 297 24.49 12.02 -1.63
N LEU A 298 25.73 12.16 -2.09
CA LEU A 298 26.85 11.29 -1.70
C LEU A 298 27.17 11.40 -0.21
N ALA A 299 27.21 12.62 0.34
CA ALA A 299 27.42 12.85 1.76
C ALA A 299 26.29 12.24 2.62
N SER A 300 25.05 12.34 2.14
CA SER A 300 23.88 11.76 2.82
C SER A 300 23.91 10.23 2.80
N LEU A 301 24.30 9.63 1.67
CA LEU A 301 24.47 8.19 1.54
C LEU A 301 25.57 7.69 2.48
N ALA A 302 26.73 8.34 2.50
CA ALA A 302 27.83 7.98 3.39
C ALA A 302 27.43 8.11 4.87
N ALA A 303 26.87 9.25 5.27
CA ALA A 303 26.42 9.47 6.65
C ALA A 303 25.31 8.49 7.07
N GLY A 304 24.37 8.20 6.17
CA GLY A 304 23.26 7.28 6.43
C GLY A 304 23.70 5.83 6.53
N LEU A 305 24.65 5.39 5.71
CA LEU A 305 25.24 4.04 5.80
C LEU A 305 26.08 3.89 7.08
N LEU A 306 26.83 4.92 7.48
CA LEU A 306 27.56 4.92 8.76
C LEU A 306 26.61 4.80 9.95
N ALA A 307 25.53 5.59 9.97
CA ALA A 307 24.50 5.50 11.00
C ALA A 307 23.79 4.13 10.96
N GLY A 308 23.43 3.64 9.77
CA GLY A 308 22.78 2.34 9.58
C GLY A 308 23.64 1.18 10.08
N ASN A 309 24.94 1.20 9.82
CA ASN A 309 25.89 0.20 10.33
C ASN A 309 26.03 0.21 11.85
N LEU A 310 25.82 1.35 12.51
CA LEU A 310 25.80 1.43 13.96
C LEU A 310 24.54 0.77 14.55
N PHE A 311 23.39 0.94 13.89
CA PHE A 311 22.10 0.44 14.38
C PHE A 311 21.77 -1.00 13.95
N LEU A 312 22.25 -1.46 12.79
CA LEU A 312 21.93 -2.77 12.24
C LEU A 312 22.31 -3.96 13.16
N PRO A 313 23.50 -3.98 13.82
CA PRO A 313 23.86 -5.04 14.76
C PRO A 313 22.91 -5.08 15.95
N LEU A 314 22.52 -3.91 16.47
CA LEU A 314 21.56 -3.81 17.57
C LEU A 314 20.22 -4.41 17.16
N THR A 315 19.70 -4.05 15.97
CA THR A 315 18.44 -4.61 15.47
C THR A 315 18.54 -6.11 15.19
N LYS A 316 19.69 -6.61 14.73
CA LYS A 316 19.91 -8.05 14.51
C LYS A 316 19.98 -8.84 15.82
N ILE A 317 20.69 -8.34 16.83
CA ILE A 317 20.75 -9.01 18.15
C ILE A 317 19.36 -9.05 18.76
N LEU A 318 18.61 -7.95 18.69
CA LEU A 318 17.22 -7.91 19.13
C LEU A 318 16.34 -8.89 18.34
N PHE A 319 16.54 -9.00 17.03
CA PHE A 319 15.82 -9.94 16.16
C PHE A 319 16.13 -11.41 16.46
N LEU A 320 17.41 -11.78 16.55
CA LEU A 320 17.84 -13.15 16.78
C LEU A 320 17.50 -13.64 18.18
N ARG A 321 17.64 -12.78 19.20
CA ARG A 321 17.17 -13.09 20.56
C ARG A 321 15.65 -13.29 20.61
N ALA A 322 14.90 -12.58 19.77
CA ALA A 322 13.46 -12.73 19.71
C ALA A 322 13.04 -14.09 19.14
N ILE A 323 13.75 -14.60 18.13
CA ILE A 323 13.42 -15.88 17.47
C ILE A 323 14.00 -17.08 18.24
N GLY A 324 14.78 -16.86 19.31
CA GLY A 324 15.44 -17.93 20.07
C GLY A 324 16.65 -18.55 19.35
N VAL A 325 17.09 -17.94 18.25
CA VAL A 325 18.24 -18.41 17.47
C VAL A 325 19.50 -17.75 18.01
N HIS A 326 20.41 -18.56 18.57
CA HIS A 326 21.68 -18.10 19.13
C HIS A 326 22.84 -18.06 18.12
N THR A 327 22.57 -18.35 16.84
CA THR A 327 23.61 -18.40 15.79
C THR A 327 23.84 -17.02 15.17
N SER A 328 25.10 -16.75 14.80
CA SER A 328 25.46 -15.54 14.07
C SER A 328 25.05 -15.69 12.60
N VAL A 329 24.02 -14.94 12.18
CA VAL A 329 23.60 -14.92 10.78
C VAL A 329 24.57 -14.10 9.93
N PRO A 330 25.27 -14.71 8.95
CA PRO A 330 26.12 -13.97 8.03
C PRO A 330 25.26 -13.05 7.16
N THR A 331 25.70 -11.81 6.95
CA THR A 331 24.99 -10.87 6.07
C THR A 331 25.95 -10.30 5.07
N ASP A 332 25.57 -10.35 3.79
CA ASP A 332 26.33 -9.70 2.73
C ASP A 332 26.12 -8.18 2.82
N TYR A 333 27.05 -7.52 3.54
CA TYR A 333 27.08 -6.07 3.66
C TYR A 333 27.28 -5.38 2.31
N GLY A 334 27.92 -6.02 1.33
CA GLY A 334 28.14 -5.48 -0.01
C GLY A 334 26.84 -5.36 -0.80
N LEU A 335 26.08 -6.45 -0.88
CA LEU A 335 24.76 -6.47 -1.53
C LEU A 335 23.78 -5.51 -0.83
N LEU A 336 23.80 -5.47 0.50
CA LEU A 336 22.92 -4.57 1.28
C LEU A 336 23.20 -3.09 1.03
N ILE A 337 24.48 -2.70 0.96
CA ILE A 337 24.90 -1.35 0.60
C ILE A 337 24.45 -1.01 -0.83
N LEU A 338 24.61 -1.94 -1.78
CA LEU A 338 24.20 -1.75 -3.17
C LEU A 338 22.69 -1.53 -3.31
N ILE A 339 21.87 -2.39 -2.72
CA ILE A 339 20.40 -2.28 -2.74
C ILE A 339 19.95 -0.96 -2.12
N THR A 340 20.52 -0.60 -0.96
CA THR A 340 20.21 0.65 -0.26
C THR A 340 20.59 1.88 -1.10
N ALA A 341 21.76 1.85 -1.74
CA ALA A 341 22.21 2.93 -2.62
C ALA A 341 21.29 3.08 -3.84
N ILE A 342 20.90 1.98 -4.50
CA ILE A 342 19.96 2.01 -5.62
C ILE A 342 18.60 2.55 -5.17
N ALA A 343 18.04 2.05 -4.06
CA ALA A 343 16.77 2.52 -3.53
C ALA A 343 16.79 4.02 -3.19
N PHE A 344 17.87 4.50 -2.57
CA PHE A 344 18.05 5.92 -2.28
C PHE A 344 18.21 6.77 -3.54
N LEU A 345 18.96 6.31 -4.54
CA LEU A 345 19.11 7.01 -5.82
C LEU A 345 17.79 7.08 -6.59
N LEU A 346 16.99 6.01 -6.58
CA LEU A 346 15.64 6.01 -7.16
C LEU A 346 14.71 6.98 -6.43
N MET A 347 14.74 6.99 -5.10
CA MET A 347 13.99 7.94 -4.28
C MET A 347 14.38 9.39 -4.60
N ALA A 348 15.69 9.67 -4.64
CA ALA A 348 16.22 10.99 -4.95
C ALA A 348 15.89 11.42 -6.39
N GLY A 349 15.98 10.50 -7.34
CA GLY A 349 15.60 10.71 -8.74
C GLY A 349 14.11 11.04 -8.88
N LEU A 350 13.23 10.26 -8.25
CA LEU A 350 11.78 10.49 -8.25
C LEU A 350 11.44 11.85 -7.63
N ALA A 351 12.03 12.18 -6.48
CA ALA A 351 11.81 13.46 -5.83
C ALA A 351 12.32 14.63 -6.67
N THR A 352 13.45 14.46 -7.37
CA THR A 352 13.99 15.45 -8.31
C THR A 352 13.07 15.64 -9.52
N LEU A 353 12.52 14.55 -10.07
CA LEU A 353 11.57 14.58 -11.18
C LEU A 353 10.29 15.34 -10.81
N ILE A 354 9.73 15.08 -9.63
CA ILE A 354 8.58 15.82 -9.09
C ILE A 354 8.90 17.31 -8.96
N ASN A 355 10.14 17.65 -8.62
CA ASN A 355 10.63 19.01 -8.51
C ASN A 355 11.19 19.58 -9.84
N TYR A 356 11.14 18.87 -10.96
CA TYR A 356 11.74 19.30 -12.22
C TYR A 356 11.16 20.63 -12.73
N HIS A 357 9.85 20.83 -12.55
CA HIS A 357 9.19 22.10 -12.91
C HIS A 357 9.72 23.31 -12.13
N LEU A 358 10.29 23.11 -10.93
CA LEU A 358 10.97 24.16 -10.16
C LEU A 358 12.36 24.51 -10.71
N PHE A 359 12.94 23.70 -11.60
CA PHE A 359 14.18 24.00 -12.30
C PHE A 359 13.94 24.71 -13.64
N GLU A 360 12.84 24.42 -14.33
CA GLU A 360 12.56 24.89 -15.69
C GLU A 360 11.86 26.27 -15.73
N TYR A 361 10.95 26.55 -14.79
CA TYR A 361 10.06 27.74 -14.84
C TYR A 361 10.47 28.91 -13.95
N THR A 362 11.41 28.73 -13.05
CA THR A 362 11.97 29.81 -12.22
C THR A 362 12.99 30.56 -13.07
N ASP A 363 12.52 31.58 -13.77
CA ASP A 363 13.40 32.56 -14.36
C ASP A 363 14.25 33.13 -13.21
N ILE A 364 15.52 32.74 -13.14
CA ILE A 364 16.37 32.96 -11.97
C ILE A 364 16.50 34.47 -11.68
N THR A 365 16.38 35.30 -12.72
CA THR A 365 16.30 36.77 -12.64
C THR A 365 14.98 37.30 -12.10
N SER A 366 13.85 36.61 -12.34
CA SER A 366 12.56 36.98 -11.76
C SER A 366 12.44 36.53 -10.30
N SER A 367 13.12 35.45 -9.90
CA SER A 367 13.07 34.92 -8.53
C SER A 367 13.88 35.75 -7.53
N ALA A 368 14.91 36.45 -7.99
CA ALA A 368 15.66 37.44 -7.20
C ALA A 368 14.84 38.73 -6.92
N VAL A 369 13.86 39.04 -7.78
CA VAL A 369 13.04 40.27 -7.73
C VAL A 369 11.56 40.00 -7.39
N SER A 370 11.14 38.73 -7.39
CA SER A 370 9.74 38.32 -7.19
C SER A 370 9.33 38.49 -5.73
N GLU A 371 8.75 39.65 -5.42
CA GLU A 371 7.75 39.79 -4.37
C GLU A 371 6.78 38.60 -4.42
N THR A 372 6.48 38.04 -3.26
CA THR A 372 5.61 36.87 -3.05
C THR A 372 4.30 36.97 -3.83
N LYS A 373 4.25 36.39 -5.04
CA LYS A 373 3.03 36.32 -5.85
C LYS A 373 1.99 35.52 -5.07
N LYS A 374 0.85 36.17 -4.79
CA LYS A 374 -0.31 35.56 -4.14
C LYS A 374 -0.72 34.27 -4.85
N GLU A 375 -0.80 33.17 -4.10
CA GLU A 375 -1.25 31.88 -4.64
C GLU A 375 -2.74 31.94 -5.05
N LYS A 376 -3.06 31.33 -6.19
CA LYS A 376 -4.45 31.25 -6.67
C LYS A 376 -5.25 30.24 -5.84
N LEU A 377 -6.27 30.73 -5.13
CA LEU A 377 -7.30 29.91 -4.48
C LEU A 377 -8.04 29.05 -5.52
N PRO A 378 -8.32 27.76 -5.24
CA PRO A 378 -9.16 26.95 -6.12
C PRO A 378 -10.55 27.58 -6.24
N LYS A 379 -11.05 27.78 -7.47
CA LYS A 379 -12.30 28.53 -7.76
C LYS A 379 -13.43 27.70 -8.35
N ARG A 380 -13.14 26.59 -9.02
CA ARG A 380 -14.12 25.76 -9.73
C ARG A 380 -14.34 24.46 -8.96
N LEU A 381 -15.55 23.89 -9.09
CA LEU A 381 -15.91 22.57 -8.55
C LEU A 381 -15.72 22.43 -7.02
N LEU A 382 -15.76 23.53 -6.26
CA LEU A 382 -15.54 23.50 -4.80
C LEU A 382 -16.62 22.68 -4.08
N LEU A 383 -17.89 22.80 -4.50
CA LEU A 383 -19.00 22.05 -3.92
C LEU A 383 -18.90 20.56 -4.29
N VAL A 384 -18.66 20.26 -5.57
CA VAL A 384 -18.51 18.89 -6.08
C VAL A 384 -17.34 18.19 -5.38
N GLY A 385 -16.19 18.85 -5.27
CA GLY A 385 -15.03 18.32 -4.57
C GLY A 385 -15.25 18.15 -3.06
N LEU A 386 -16.07 18.99 -2.43
CA LEU A 386 -16.45 18.82 -1.02
C LEU A 386 -17.37 17.60 -0.84
N ILE A 387 -18.40 17.46 -1.66
CA ILE A 387 -19.35 16.34 -1.61
C ILE A 387 -18.59 15.03 -1.87
N TYR A 388 -17.74 15.00 -2.90
CA TYR A 388 -16.92 13.84 -3.21
C TYR A 388 -15.91 13.54 -2.11
N GLY A 389 -15.31 14.57 -1.49
CA GLY A 389 -14.42 14.39 -0.33
C GLY A 389 -15.14 13.76 0.87
N ILE A 390 -16.36 14.21 1.19
CA ILE A 390 -17.18 13.63 2.25
C ILE A 390 -17.56 12.19 1.91
N TYR A 391 -17.94 11.91 0.66
CA TYR A 391 -18.23 10.56 0.19
C TYR A 391 -17.01 9.62 0.37
N CYS A 392 -15.80 10.05 -0.01
CA CYS A 392 -14.57 9.29 0.21
C CYS A 392 -14.26 9.06 1.70
N ILE A 393 -14.53 10.05 2.57
CA ILE A 393 -14.35 9.87 4.02
C ILE A 393 -15.35 8.83 4.56
N ILE A 394 -16.63 8.95 4.20
CA ILE A 394 -17.68 8.02 4.65
C ILE A 394 -17.36 6.60 4.17
N THR A 395 -17.06 6.42 2.88
CA THR A 395 -16.70 5.11 2.31
C THR A 395 -15.39 4.54 2.86
N GLY A 396 -14.44 5.39 3.23
CA GLY A 396 -13.21 4.98 3.90
C GLY A 396 -13.47 4.48 5.33
N ILE A 397 -14.29 5.20 6.09
CA ILE A 397 -14.67 4.85 7.46
C ILE A 397 -15.62 3.63 7.47
N SER A 398 -16.65 3.61 6.64
CA SER A 398 -17.57 2.47 6.51
C SER A 398 -16.83 1.24 6.01
N GLY A 399 -15.91 1.40 5.06
CA GLY A 399 -15.05 0.32 4.60
C GLY A 399 -14.11 -0.24 5.67
N TYR A 400 -13.77 0.53 6.71
CA TYR A 400 -13.02 0.03 7.87
C TYR A 400 -13.93 -0.62 8.93
N LEU A 401 -15.08 0.00 9.22
CA LEU A 401 -16.01 -0.46 10.27
C LEU A 401 -16.92 -1.61 9.83
N TYR A 402 -17.25 -1.70 8.56
CA TYR A 402 -18.17 -2.68 8.00
C TYR A 402 -17.54 -3.48 6.86
N GLY A 403 -16.53 -2.93 6.19
CA GLY A 403 -15.85 -3.63 5.12
C GLY A 403 -15.04 -4.84 5.58
N TYR A 404 -14.94 -5.79 4.66
CA TYR A 404 -14.33 -7.11 4.82
C TYR A 404 -12.81 -7.13 4.60
N TRP A 405 -12.26 -6.11 3.94
CA TRP A 405 -10.81 -5.93 3.71
C TRP A 405 -10.14 -5.34 4.96
N MET A 406 -10.19 -6.14 6.03
CA MET A 406 -9.89 -5.79 7.41
C MET A 406 -8.51 -5.13 7.55
N GLU A 407 -8.48 -3.96 8.18
CA GLU A 407 -7.29 -3.13 8.43
C GLU A 407 -6.41 -2.81 7.20
N GLY A 408 -6.93 -2.96 5.98
CA GLY A 408 -6.20 -2.67 4.75
C GLY A 408 -5.86 -1.18 4.59
N LEU A 409 -4.63 -0.89 4.16
CA LEU A 409 -4.14 0.48 3.91
C LEU A 409 -4.93 1.19 2.78
N SER A 410 -5.62 0.45 1.93
CA SER A 410 -6.42 0.99 0.83
C SER A 410 -7.58 1.87 1.31
N ARG A 411 -8.33 1.45 2.35
CA ARG A 411 -9.44 2.23 2.92
C ARG A 411 -8.95 3.49 3.61
N LEU A 412 -7.81 3.40 4.30
CA LEU A 412 -7.11 4.54 4.87
C LEU A 412 -6.69 5.54 3.77
N ALA A 413 -6.20 5.06 2.62
CA ALA A 413 -5.83 5.91 1.49
C ALA A 413 -7.04 6.64 0.88
N VAL A 414 -8.19 5.96 0.74
CA VAL A 414 -9.45 6.59 0.28
C VAL A 414 -9.91 7.65 1.27
N MET A 415 -9.85 7.37 2.58
CA MET A 415 -10.19 8.34 3.62
C MET A 415 -9.25 9.57 3.58
N LEU A 416 -7.94 9.36 3.49
CA LEU A 416 -6.95 10.43 3.38
C LEU A 416 -7.15 11.27 2.12
N PHE A 417 -7.50 10.65 0.99
CA PHE A 417 -7.85 11.37 -0.22
C PHE A 417 -9.11 12.24 -0.04
N GLY A 418 -10.10 11.74 0.69
CA GLY A 418 -11.27 12.53 1.09
C GLY A 418 -10.89 13.74 1.95
N PHE A 419 -10.01 13.57 2.94
CA PHE A 419 -9.50 14.68 3.76
C PHE A 419 -8.66 15.69 2.97
N LEU A 420 -7.89 15.24 1.97
CA LEU A 420 -7.17 16.12 1.07
C LEU A 420 -8.15 17.06 0.35
N LEU A 421 -9.24 16.51 -0.21
CA LEU A 421 -10.28 17.29 -0.86
C LEU A 421 -11.01 18.20 0.11
N LEU A 422 -11.28 17.75 1.34
CA LEU A 422 -11.92 18.55 2.38
C LEU A 422 -11.07 19.76 2.78
N ILE A 423 -9.75 19.58 2.98
CA ILE A 423 -8.84 20.69 3.29
C ILE A 423 -8.74 21.67 2.12
N TYR A 424 -8.61 21.18 0.88
CA TYR A 424 -8.44 22.05 -0.29
C TYR A 424 -9.74 22.75 -0.71
N CYS A 425 -10.82 22.00 -0.95
CA CYS A 425 -12.09 22.52 -1.44
C CYS A 425 -12.92 23.12 -0.30
N GLY A 426 -13.05 22.38 0.82
CA GLY A 426 -13.74 22.84 2.01
C GLY A 426 -13.04 24.02 2.66
N GLY A 427 -11.72 23.96 2.85
CA GLY A 427 -10.94 25.09 3.38
C GLY A 427 -11.01 26.35 2.51
N SER A 428 -10.96 26.22 1.18
CA SER A 428 -11.12 27.37 0.26
C SER A 428 -12.53 27.99 0.34
N ARG A 429 -13.56 27.15 0.47
CA ARG A 429 -14.95 27.61 0.63
C ARG A 429 -15.15 28.28 1.99
N LEU A 430 -14.66 27.68 3.07
CA LEU A 430 -14.71 28.21 4.42
C LEU A 430 -14.02 29.58 4.50
N TYR A 431 -12.82 29.69 3.94
CA TYR A 431 -12.07 30.93 3.88
C TYR A 431 -12.84 32.06 3.14
N ARG A 432 -13.48 31.74 2.01
CA ARG A 432 -14.32 32.72 1.27
C ARG A 432 -15.55 33.14 2.05
N TRP A 433 -16.22 32.18 2.68
CA TRP A 433 -17.37 32.46 3.54
C TRP A 433 -16.98 33.37 4.71
N PHE A 434 -15.82 33.10 5.33
CA PHE A 434 -15.31 33.88 6.45
C PHE A 434 -15.03 35.34 6.07
N ILE A 435 -14.44 35.57 4.89
CA ILE A 435 -14.05 36.90 4.39
C ILE A 435 -15.21 37.67 3.75
N LYS A 436 -16.35 37.02 3.48
CA LYS A 436 -17.55 37.67 2.98
C LYS A 436 -18.12 38.68 3.99
N ASN A 437 -17.99 38.39 5.29
CA ASN A 437 -18.43 39.31 6.35
C ASN A 437 -17.34 40.36 6.64
N ARG A 438 -17.69 41.65 6.55
CA ARG A 438 -16.76 42.78 6.72
C ARG A 438 -16.15 42.80 8.11
N ASP A 439 -16.95 42.63 9.15
CA ASP A 439 -16.50 42.79 10.54
C ASP A 439 -15.57 41.64 10.95
N ARG A 440 -15.93 40.40 10.59
CA ARG A 440 -15.07 39.22 10.83
C ARG A 440 -13.73 39.35 10.13
N ARG A 441 -13.72 39.86 8.90
CA ARG A 441 -12.51 40.06 8.10
C ARG A 441 -11.58 41.09 8.71
N LEU A 442 -12.11 42.21 9.19
CA LEU A 442 -11.29 43.28 9.79
C LEU A 442 -10.73 42.85 11.14
N ASN A 443 -11.55 42.22 11.99
CA ASN A 443 -11.12 41.80 13.32
C ASN A 443 -10.06 40.67 13.32
N HIS A 444 -9.98 39.87 12.25
CA HIS A 444 -9.05 38.72 12.14
C HIS A 444 -8.11 38.82 10.93
N ILE A 445 -7.80 40.03 10.48
CA ILE A 445 -7.02 40.23 9.25
C ILE A 445 -5.63 39.59 9.35
N PHE A 446 -4.96 39.74 10.50
CA PHE A 446 -3.62 39.21 10.73
C PHE A 446 -3.56 37.68 10.79
N LEU A 447 -4.61 37.03 11.31
CA LEU A 447 -4.73 35.56 11.32
C LEU A 447 -5.02 34.97 9.93
N THR A 448 -5.77 35.70 9.10
CA THR A 448 -6.21 35.22 7.78
C THR A 448 -5.23 35.53 6.65
N LEU A 449 -4.28 36.44 6.89
CA LEU A 449 -3.22 36.86 5.96
C LEU A 449 -2.37 35.69 5.42
N PRO A 450 -1.84 34.77 6.24
CA PRO A 450 -1.09 33.60 5.75
C PRO A 450 -1.91 32.75 4.76
N TRP A 451 -3.18 32.50 5.08
CA TRP A 451 -4.10 31.73 4.25
C TRP A 451 -4.51 32.46 2.97
N LYS A 452 -4.54 33.79 2.97
CA LYS A 452 -4.82 34.63 1.79
C LYS A 452 -3.74 34.55 0.73
N TYR A 453 -2.48 34.57 1.16
CA TYR A 453 -1.33 34.66 0.28
C TYR A 453 -0.77 33.29 -0.09
N ARG A 454 -0.86 32.30 0.82
CA ARG A 454 -0.24 30.96 0.68
C ARG A 454 -1.19 29.81 0.99
N PHE A 455 -2.43 29.87 0.47
CA PHE A 455 -3.44 28.85 0.73
C PHE A 455 -2.96 27.43 0.39
N ARG A 456 -2.37 27.21 -0.79
CA ARG A 456 -1.96 25.86 -1.22
C ARG A 456 -0.80 25.38 -0.38
N THR A 457 0.17 26.24 -0.11
CA THR A 457 1.33 25.86 0.72
C THR A 457 0.90 25.51 2.15
N ASN A 458 0.07 26.33 2.80
CA ASN A 458 -0.45 26.03 4.14
C ASN A 458 -1.33 24.78 4.16
N ALA A 459 -2.21 24.60 3.17
CA ALA A 459 -3.03 23.39 3.03
C ALA A 459 -2.19 22.12 2.86
N LYS A 460 -1.09 22.17 2.08
CA LYS A 460 -0.16 21.03 1.92
C LYS A 460 0.50 20.63 3.23
N TYR A 461 1.06 21.59 3.97
CA TYR A 461 1.72 21.29 5.25
C TYR A 461 0.71 20.82 6.30
N LEU A 462 -0.49 21.42 6.33
CA LEU A 462 -1.56 20.98 7.22
C LEU A 462 -1.98 19.54 6.91
N PHE A 463 -2.21 19.21 5.64
CA PHE A 463 -2.57 17.85 5.23
C PHE A 463 -1.45 16.86 5.53
N LEU A 464 -0.19 17.21 5.28
CA LEU A 464 0.94 16.33 5.56
C LEU A 464 1.08 16.02 7.04
N LEU A 465 0.97 17.03 7.92
CA LEU A 465 1.00 16.84 9.37
C LEU A 465 -0.19 15.99 9.84
N PHE A 466 -1.39 16.28 9.33
CA PHE A 466 -2.59 15.49 9.62
C PHE A 466 -2.40 14.03 9.20
N MET A 467 -1.90 13.78 7.99
CA MET A 467 -1.64 12.44 7.46
C MET A 467 -0.63 11.67 8.33
N ILE A 468 0.46 12.30 8.75
CA ILE A 468 1.46 11.68 9.64
C ILE A 468 0.82 11.28 10.98
N HIS A 469 -0.01 12.15 11.57
CA HIS A 469 -0.72 11.84 12.80
C HIS A 469 -1.76 10.73 12.60
N ILE A 470 -2.47 10.69 11.47
CA ILE A 470 -3.39 9.58 11.16
C ILE A 470 -2.64 8.24 11.07
N PHE A 471 -1.49 8.18 10.38
CA PHE A 471 -0.71 6.95 10.34
C PHE A 471 -0.24 6.52 11.74
N ALA A 472 0.31 7.45 12.53
CA ALA A 472 0.79 7.13 13.87
C ALA A 472 -0.37 6.68 14.78
N LEU A 473 -1.43 7.48 14.86
CA LEU A 473 -2.51 7.32 15.81
C LEU A 473 -3.55 6.28 15.37
N SER A 474 -3.91 6.18 14.09
CA SER A 474 -4.95 5.25 13.64
C SER A 474 -4.42 3.85 13.30
N VAL A 475 -3.14 3.69 12.96
CA VAL A 475 -2.56 2.40 12.52
C VAL A 475 -1.58 1.85 13.54
N TYR A 476 -0.49 2.56 13.82
CA TYR A 476 0.63 1.97 14.55
C TYR A 476 0.44 1.91 16.07
N LEU A 477 -0.07 2.96 16.70
CA LEU A 477 -0.33 2.96 18.15
C LEU A 477 -1.40 1.92 18.56
N PRO A 478 -2.55 1.82 17.87
CA PRO A 478 -3.53 0.76 18.10
C PRO A 478 -2.93 -0.64 17.94
N ARG A 479 -2.22 -0.90 16.83
CA ARG A 479 -1.56 -2.20 16.60
C ARG A 479 -0.52 -2.53 17.67
N LEU A 480 0.26 -1.54 18.11
CA LEU A 480 1.22 -1.70 19.20
C LEU A 480 0.51 -2.04 20.51
N SER A 481 -0.55 -1.31 20.88
CA SER A 481 -1.36 -1.61 22.06
C SER A 481 -1.93 -3.04 22.01
N SER A 482 -2.40 -3.45 20.83
CA SER A 482 -2.95 -4.79 20.57
C SER A 482 -1.95 -5.91 20.82
N VAL A 483 -0.69 -5.71 20.39
CA VAL A 483 0.41 -6.66 20.61
C VAL A 483 0.79 -6.70 22.10
N LEU A 484 0.88 -5.54 22.76
CA LEU A 484 1.21 -5.44 24.18
C LEU A 484 0.10 -5.98 25.11
N THR A 485 -1.13 -6.09 24.62
CA THR A 485 -2.27 -6.65 25.36
C THR A 485 -2.33 -8.18 25.30
N ALA A 486 -1.56 -8.80 24.41
CA ALA A 486 -1.65 -10.22 24.14
C ALA A 486 -1.38 -11.07 25.39
N SER A 487 -2.21 -12.10 25.59
CA SER A 487 -2.07 -13.07 26.67
C SER A 487 -0.71 -13.78 26.61
N ALA A 488 -0.18 -14.16 27.78
CA ALA A 488 1.10 -14.84 27.90
C ALA A 488 1.19 -16.04 26.93
N GLU A 489 2.32 -16.19 26.22
CA GLU A 489 2.46 -17.20 25.16
C GLU A 489 2.18 -18.63 25.62
N LYS A 490 2.45 -18.93 26.90
CA LYS A 490 2.18 -20.24 27.51
C LYS A 490 0.70 -20.67 27.43
N ASN A 491 -0.22 -19.71 27.33
CA ASN A 491 -1.66 -19.98 27.22
C ASN A 491 -2.12 -20.17 25.77
N LEU A 492 -1.25 -19.99 24.78
CA LEU A 492 -1.58 -20.13 23.35
C LEU A 492 -1.49 -21.57 22.84
N TYR A 493 -0.92 -22.47 23.64
CA TYR A 493 -0.67 -23.87 23.27
C TYR A 493 -1.06 -24.77 24.46
N PRO A 494 -2.35 -25.14 24.55
CA PRO A 494 -2.88 -25.94 25.66
C PRO A 494 -2.35 -27.39 25.68
N TYR A 495 -1.92 -27.90 24.53
CA TYR A 495 -1.35 -29.24 24.35
C TYR A 495 0.13 -29.16 23.95
N ASP A 496 0.90 -30.22 24.21
CA ASP A 496 2.32 -30.28 23.86
C ASP A 496 2.52 -30.64 22.39
N PHE A 497 1.68 -31.56 21.88
CA PHE A 497 1.59 -31.84 20.45
C PHE A 497 0.14 -31.93 20.00
N VAL A 498 -0.12 -31.50 18.76
CA VAL A 498 -1.41 -31.65 18.08
C VAL A 498 -1.13 -32.23 16.70
N CYS A 499 -1.63 -33.44 16.44
CA CYS A 499 -1.45 -34.13 15.17
C CYS A 499 -2.79 -34.37 14.48
N MET A 500 -2.78 -34.33 13.15
CA MET A 500 -3.92 -34.63 12.28
C MET A 500 -3.69 -36.00 11.66
N ALA A 501 -4.41 -37.00 12.13
CA ALA A 501 -4.20 -38.41 11.79
C ALA A 501 -5.22 -38.91 10.75
N HIS A 502 -4.80 -39.91 9.98
CA HIS A 502 -5.62 -40.63 9.00
C HIS A 502 -6.14 -41.95 9.57
N GLU A 503 -7.16 -42.50 8.90
CA GLU A 503 -7.58 -43.88 9.18
C GLU A 503 -6.42 -44.85 8.88
N GLY A 504 -6.01 -45.64 9.88
CA GLY A 504 -4.85 -46.53 9.81
C GLY A 504 -3.61 -46.05 10.56
N ASP A 505 -3.62 -44.86 11.15
CA ASP A 505 -2.54 -44.39 12.04
C ASP A 505 -2.74 -44.81 13.51
N GLU A 506 -3.82 -45.53 13.82
CA GLU A 506 -4.16 -45.92 15.19
C GLU A 506 -3.06 -46.76 15.87
N GLU A 507 -2.44 -47.68 15.12
CA GLU A 507 -1.31 -48.49 15.61
C GLU A 507 -0.11 -47.60 16.01
N PHE A 508 0.23 -46.60 15.18
CA PHE A 508 1.34 -45.69 15.45
C PHE A 508 1.15 -44.92 16.77
N PHE A 509 -0.06 -44.41 17.01
CA PHE A 509 -0.37 -43.68 18.24
C PHE A 509 -0.50 -44.63 19.45
N GLN A 510 -0.97 -45.86 19.27
CA GLN A 510 -0.97 -46.88 20.33
C GLN A 510 0.46 -47.21 20.77
N ASP A 511 1.37 -47.45 19.82
CA ASP A 511 2.79 -47.70 20.08
C ASP A 511 3.44 -46.50 20.81
N LEU A 512 3.15 -45.27 20.35
CA LEU A 512 3.62 -44.04 21.00
C LEU A 512 3.17 -43.95 22.47
N SER A 513 1.93 -44.36 22.77
CA SER A 513 1.38 -44.35 24.13
C SER A 513 1.91 -45.47 25.02
N ALA A 514 2.41 -46.57 24.43
CA ALA A 514 3.02 -47.68 25.17
C ALA A 514 4.49 -47.39 25.51
N ASP A 515 5.20 -46.71 24.61
CA ASP A 515 6.62 -46.40 24.75
C ASP A 515 6.91 -45.19 25.67
N TYR A 516 5.95 -44.27 25.80
CA TYR A 516 6.12 -43.00 26.52
C TYR A 516 4.92 -42.67 27.42
N ASP A 517 5.14 -41.94 28.51
CA ASP A 517 4.09 -41.46 29.42
C ASP A 517 3.37 -40.23 28.82
N VAL A 518 2.41 -40.52 27.94
CA VAL A 518 1.64 -39.51 27.18
C VAL A 518 0.16 -39.62 27.45
N GLN A 519 -0.47 -38.53 27.89
CA GLN A 519 -1.93 -38.41 27.91
C GLN A 519 -2.40 -38.04 26.51
N MET A 520 -3.14 -38.96 25.88
CA MET A 520 -3.66 -38.81 24.53
C MET A 520 -5.18 -38.73 24.54
N GLU A 521 -5.73 -37.75 23.83
CA GLU A 521 -7.15 -37.67 23.51
C GLU A 521 -7.32 -37.53 21.99
N THR A 522 -8.13 -38.41 21.42
CA THR A 522 -8.44 -38.43 19.99
C THR A 522 -9.88 -37.96 19.77
N TYR A 523 -10.05 -37.01 18.86
CA TYR A 523 -11.35 -36.44 18.51
C TYR A 523 -11.62 -36.63 17.02
N PRO A 524 -12.86 -36.94 16.60
CA PRO A 524 -13.19 -36.98 15.18
C PRO A 524 -13.11 -35.56 14.60
N MET A 525 -12.49 -35.44 13.42
CA MET A 525 -12.40 -34.17 12.69
C MET A 525 -12.64 -34.39 11.19
N VAL A 526 -12.93 -33.31 10.49
CA VAL A 526 -12.97 -33.28 9.03
C VAL A 526 -12.17 -32.07 8.56
N ARG A 527 -11.31 -32.23 7.56
CA ARG A 527 -10.61 -31.10 6.96
C ARG A 527 -11.59 -30.21 6.20
N ILE A 528 -11.52 -28.89 6.41
CA ILE A 528 -12.41 -27.92 5.75
C ILE A 528 -11.57 -26.99 4.88
N ASP A 529 -11.82 -27.03 3.57
CA ASP A 529 -11.16 -26.17 2.60
C ASP A 529 -12.02 -24.92 2.30
N THR A 530 -11.34 -23.78 2.11
CA THR A 530 -11.89 -22.52 1.60
C THR A 530 -11.22 -22.17 0.28
N LEU A 531 -11.96 -21.43 -0.56
CA LEU A 531 -11.48 -21.03 -1.89
C LEU A 531 -10.25 -20.13 -1.85
N LEU A 532 -10.10 -19.32 -0.80
CA LEU A 532 -8.99 -18.39 -0.70
C LEU A 532 -8.58 -18.15 0.76
N ALA A 533 -7.36 -18.57 1.09
CA ALA A 533 -6.76 -18.40 2.43
C ALA A 533 -6.38 -16.95 2.74
N GLU A 534 -6.03 -16.19 1.69
CA GLU A 534 -5.42 -14.87 1.80
C GLU A 534 -6.15 -13.84 0.92
N PRO A 535 -6.04 -12.52 1.22
CA PRO A 535 -6.61 -11.49 0.36
C PRO A 535 -6.09 -11.61 -1.08
N PHE A 536 -6.99 -11.45 -2.06
CA PHE A 536 -6.63 -11.55 -3.48
C PHE A 536 -5.43 -10.67 -3.85
N SER A 537 -4.36 -11.28 -4.34
CA SER A 537 -3.12 -10.61 -4.73
C SER A 537 -2.68 -10.97 -6.15
N PHE A 538 -1.71 -10.23 -6.71
CA PHE A 538 -1.10 -10.61 -7.99
C PHE A 538 -0.43 -12.00 -7.94
N ASN A 539 0.00 -12.46 -6.77
CA ASN A 539 0.54 -13.80 -6.58
C ASN A 539 -0.57 -14.85 -6.64
N THR A 540 -1.75 -14.55 -6.08
CA THR A 540 -2.95 -15.38 -6.21
C THR A 540 -3.36 -15.55 -7.66
N LEU A 541 -3.33 -14.46 -8.45
CA LEU A 541 -3.62 -14.53 -9.89
C LEU A 541 -2.63 -15.45 -10.62
N LYS A 542 -1.32 -15.31 -10.35
CA LYS A 542 -0.28 -16.15 -10.97
C LYS A 542 -0.37 -17.62 -10.56
N GLY A 543 -0.57 -17.89 -9.27
CA GLY A 543 -0.76 -19.24 -8.75
C GLY A 543 -2.00 -19.87 -9.35
N SER A 544 -3.07 -19.09 -9.48
CA SER A 544 -4.32 -19.57 -10.06
C SER A 544 -4.25 -19.85 -11.55
N THR A 545 -3.51 -19.03 -12.31
CA THR A 545 -3.25 -19.31 -13.72
C THR A 545 -2.37 -20.54 -13.93
N ASN A 546 -1.43 -20.82 -13.01
CA ASN A 546 -0.53 -21.97 -13.12
C ASN A 546 -1.22 -23.29 -12.74
N ASN A 547 -2.07 -23.27 -11.71
CA ASN A 547 -2.67 -24.48 -11.13
C ASN A 547 -4.10 -24.76 -11.63
N GLY A 548 -4.74 -23.81 -12.34
CA GLY A 548 -6.13 -23.95 -12.80
C GLY A 548 -7.20 -23.77 -11.72
N MET A 549 -6.79 -23.48 -10.48
CA MET A 549 -7.61 -23.34 -9.26
C MET A 549 -7.17 -22.12 -8.44
N PHE A 550 -7.96 -21.59 -7.50
CA PHE A 550 -7.47 -20.49 -6.65
C PHE A 550 -6.38 -21.00 -5.69
N PHE A 551 -5.29 -20.23 -5.50
CA PHE A 551 -4.15 -20.64 -4.68
C PHE A 551 -3.55 -19.44 -3.91
N PRO A 552 -3.18 -19.57 -2.63
CA PRO A 552 -3.34 -20.76 -1.77
C PRO A 552 -4.81 -20.99 -1.37
N LEU A 553 -5.20 -22.26 -1.29
CA LEU A 553 -6.46 -22.69 -0.68
C LEU A 553 -6.35 -22.53 0.84
N GLY A 554 -7.42 -22.10 1.50
CA GLY A 554 -7.41 -22.05 2.97
C GLY A 554 -7.83 -23.38 3.55
N GLN A 555 -7.13 -23.83 4.59
CA GLN A 555 -7.45 -25.09 5.25
C GLN A 555 -7.72 -24.90 6.75
N HIS A 556 -8.78 -25.54 7.22
CA HIS A 556 -9.35 -25.39 8.56
C HIS A 556 -9.78 -26.74 9.13
N ILE A 557 -10.09 -26.78 10.42
CA ILE A 557 -10.47 -28.00 11.15
C ILE A 557 -11.97 -27.96 11.41
N GLY A 558 -12.71 -28.93 10.88
CA GLY A 558 -14.12 -29.16 11.15
C GLY A 558 -14.32 -30.11 12.32
N ILE A 559 -15.14 -29.73 13.31
CA ILE A 559 -15.48 -30.59 14.47
C ILE A 559 -16.98 -30.52 14.80
N SER A 560 -17.46 -31.51 15.55
CA SER A 560 -18.82 -31.54 16.08
C SER A 560 -19.02 -30.59 17.28
N GLU A 561 -20.26 -30.18 17.54
CA GLU A 561 -20.62 -29.32 18.69
C GLU A 561 -20.28 -30.00 20.03
N SER A 562 -20.46 -31.32 20.12
CA SER A 562 -20.05 -32.14 21.27
C SER A 562 -18.54 -32.08 21.51
N THR A 563 -17.72 -32.22 20.47
CA THR A 563 -16.26 -32.11 20.54
C THR A 563 -15.83 -30.70 20.97
N TYR A 564 -16.43 -29.67 20.38
CA TYR A 564 -16.20 -28.28 20.77
C TYR A 564 -16.46 -28.04 22.27
N ARG A 565 -17.56 -28.59 22.81
CA ARG A 565 -17.88 -28.47 24.24
C ARG A 565 -16.84 -29.14 25.13
N THR A 566 -16.31 -30.29 24.72
CA THR A 566 -15.25 -30.99 25.48
C THR A 566 -13.97 -30.17 25.49
N LEU A 567 -13.49 -29.71 24.33
CA LEU A 567 -12.31 -28.86 24.21
C LEU A 567 -12.46 -27.56 25.00
N LYS A 568 -13.65 -26.93 24.94
CA LYS A 568 -13.91 -25.69 25.67
C LYS A 568 -13.96 -25.89 27.19
N LYS A 569 -14.50 -27.00 27.68
CA LYS A 569 -14.51 -27.33 29.12
C LYS A 569 -13.12 -27.53 29.70
N ILE A 570 -12.20 -28.11 28.93
CA ILE A 570 -10.80 -28.32 29.35
C ILE A 570 -10.13 -26.96 29.65
N ILE A 571 -10.49 -25.93 28.90
CA ILE A 571 -9.88 -24.59 29.01
C ILE A 571 -10.67 -23.68 29.97
N ARG A 572 -12.01 -23.77 29.96
CA ARG A 572 -12.92 -23.00 30.82
C ARG A 572 -14.02 -23.92 31.40
N PRO A 573 -13.79 -24.48 32.59
CA PRO A 573 -14.72 -25.42 33.22
C PRO A 573 -16.11 -24.83 33.53
N ASP A 574 -16.19 -23.50 33.74
CA ASP A 574 -17.39 -22.83 34.23
C ASP A 574 -18.35 -22.31 33.14
N GLU A 575 -17.99 -22.44 31.85
CA GLU A 575 -18.74 -21.83 30.74
C GLU A 575 -19.73 -22.84 30.11
N LYS A 576 -21.04 -22.58 30.21
CA LYS A 576 -22.07 -23.33 29.46
C LYS A 576 -22.13 -22.81 28.02
N SER A 577 -21.61 -23.59 27.08
CA SER A 577 -21.49 -23.20 25.66
C SER A 577 -22.35 -24.08 24.75
N SER A 578 -23.69 -23.96 24.83
CA SER A 578 -24.59 -24.55 23.82
C SER A 578 -24.77 -23.58 22.66
N LEU A 579 -24.41 -23.99 21.45
CA LEU A 579 -24.50 -23.19 20.22
C LEU A 579 -25.84 -23.43 19.49
N ASN A 580 -26.47 -24.59 19.70
CA ASN A 580 -27.75 -25.00 19.11
C ASN A 580 -27.75 -24.84 17.59
N LEU A 581 -26.71 -25.34 16.92
CA LEU A 581 -26.53 -25.23 15.47
C LEU A 581 -27.49 -26.18 14.74
N ASN A 582 -28.01 -25.77 13.57
CA ASN A 582 -28.87 -26.59 12.74
C ASN A 582 -28.44 -26.55 11.27
N GLY A 583 -28.30 -27.72 10.62
CA GLY A 583 -27.98 -27.83 9.20
C GLY A 583 -26.66 -27.14 8.84
N ARG A 584 -26.69 -26.20 7.89
CA ARG A 584 -25.51 -25.43 7.42
C ARG A 584 -25.19 -24.17 8.24
N GLU A 585 -25.71 -24.09 9.47
CA GLU A 585 -25.28 -23.06 10.42
C GLU A 585 -23.96 -23.48 11.08
N ILE A 586 -22.98 -22.58 11.08
CA ILE A 586 -21.66 -22.84 11.66
C ILE A 586 -21.32 -21.85 12.78
N HIS A 587 -20.47 -22.31 13.68
CA HIS A 587 -19.77 -21.46 14.63
C HIS A 587 -18.27 -21.49 14.33
N VAL A 588 -17.65 -20.32 14.20
CA VAL A 588 -16.23 -20.21 13.84
C VAL A 588 -15.41 -19.79 15.05
N VAL A 589 -14.39 -20.58 15.36
CA VAL A 589 -13.44 -20.31 16.43
C VAL A 589 -12.08 -20.00 15.82
N PHE A 590 -11.72 -18.72 15.83
CA PHE A 590 -10.42 -18.27 15.32
C PHE A 590 -9.32 -18.59 16.33
N GLN A 591 -8.34 -19.42 15.92
CA GLN A 591 -7.19 -19.84 16.74
C GLN A 591 -6.12 -18.75 16.78
N GLN A 592 -6.48 -17.57 17.26
CA GLN A 592 -5.68 -16.35 17.16
C GLN A 592 -5.68 -15.57 18.47
N ASP A 593 -4.62 -14.80 18.72
CA ASP A 593 -4.51 -13.90 19.87
C ASP A 593 -4.81 -12.43 19.52
N THR A 594 -4.79 -11.53 20.51
CA THR A 594 -5.05 -10.10 20.27
C THR A 594 -4.00 -9.44 19.34
N SER A 595 -2.81 -10.02 19.18
CA SER A 595 -1.75 -9.46 18.34
C SER A 595 -2.12 -9.52 16.85
N GLN A 596 -2.87 -10.55 16.43
CA GLN A 596 -3.24 -10.76 15.03
C GLN A 596 -4.35 -9.84 14.54
N ARG A 597 -4.27 -9.52 13.24
CA ARG A 597 -5.27 -8.73 12.53
C ARG A 597 -6.58 -9.49 12.44
N ALA A 598 -7.68 -8.76 12.33
CA ALA A 598 -8.95 -9.36 11.98
C ALA A 598 -8.83 -9.99 10.57
N ARG A 599 -9.33 -11.21 10.41
CA ARG A 599 -9.34 -11.96 9.15
C ARG A 599 -10.68 -12.63 8.94
N LEU A 600 -10.91 -13.03 7.70
CA LEU A 600 -12.06 -13.84 7.31
C LEU A 600 -11.63 -15.30 7.21
N LEU A 601 -12.62 -16.20 7.27
CA LEU A 601 -12.41 -17.63 7.06
C LEU A 601 -12.11 -17.93 5.58
N ASP A 602 -12.91 -17.33 4.70
CA ASP A 602 -12.80 -17.32 3.24
C ASP A 602 -12.74 -15.88 2.71
N TRP A 603 -11.70 -15.58 1.92
CA TRP A 603 -11.47 -14.26 1.31
C TRP A 603 -12.11 -14.09 -0.06
N TYR A 604 -12.62 -15.16 -0.68
CA TYR A 604 -13.10 -15.14 -2.05
C TYR A 604 -14.45 -14.43 -2.18
N TYR A 605 -15.45 -14.86 -1.41
CA TYR A 605 -16.78 -14.27 -1.41
C TYR A 605 -16.90 -13.18 -0.34
N SER A 606 -16.42 -11.97 -0.67
CA SER A 606 -16.73 -10.77 0.12
C SER A 606 -18.16 -10.31 -0.19
N PRO A 607 -19.03 -10.13 0.81
CA PRO A 607 -20.39 -9.67 0.58
C PRO A 607 -20.43 -8.25 -0.03
N MET A 608 -21.37 -8.04 -0.95
CA MET A 608 -21.91 -6.68 -1.19
C MET A 608 -22.62 -6.21 0.09
N GLU A 609 -22.55 -4.90 0.35
CA GLU A 609 -22.82 -4.18 1.61
C GLU A 609 -24.09 -4.53 2.43
N ASP A 610 -25.01 -5.37 1.94
CA ASP A 610 -26.34 -5.62 2.56
C ASP A 610 -26.72 -7.10 2.81
N LEU A 611 -25.92 -8.10 2.43
CA LEU A 611 -26.17 -9.53 2.75
C LEU A 611 -25.04 -10.08 3.63
N GLY A 612 -25.37 -10.94 4.59
CA GLY A 612 -24.40 -11.49 5.55
C GLY A 612 -23.18 -12.17 4.91
N TYR A 613 -22.13 -12.34 5.70
CA TYR A 613 -20.94 -13.09 5.31
C TYR A 613 -21.18 -14.59 5.47
N ASP A 614 -21.42 -15.25 4.33
CA ASP A 614 -21.60 -16.70 4.26
C ASP A 614 -20.38 -17.32 3.56
N PRO A 615 -19.40 -17.88 4.33
CA PRO A 615 -18.22 -18.49 3.74
C PRO A 615 -18.58 -19.72 2.91
N HIS A 616 -17.82 -19.92 1.83
CA HIS A 616 -17.98 -21.09 0.98
C HIS A 616 -16.94 -22.12 1.40
N LEU A 617 -17.43 -23.25 1.89
CA LEU A 617 -16.61 -24.28 2.53
C LEU A 617 -16.83 -25.62 1.85
N ARG A 618 -15.76 -26.43 1.79
CA ARG A 618 -15.82 -27.83 1.36
C ARG A 618 -15.22 -28.73 2.43
N ALA A 619 -15.81 -29.90 2.63
CA ALA A 619 -15.26 -30.95 3.46
C ALA A 619 -14.35 -31.88 2.63
N GLY A 620 -13.12 -32.10 3.10
CA GLY A 620 -12.06 -32.87 2.43
C GLY A 620 -11.10 -32.00 1.63
N VAL A 621 -9.84 -32.43 1.53
CA VAL A 621 -8.76 -31.75 0.82
C VAL A 621 -8.92 -31.94 -0.69
N ILE A 622 -9.03 -30.84 -1.44
CA ILE A 622 -9.04 -30.92 -2.91
C ILE A 622 -7.63 -30.79 -3.48
N CYS A 623 -7.24 -31.74 -4.32
CA CYS A 623 -5.97 -31.69 -5.05
C CYS A 623 -6.12 -31.03 -6.44
N ASN A 624 -7.34 -30.95 -7.00
CA ASN A 624 -7.64 -30.30 -8.28
C ASN A 624 -9.15 -30.03 -8.46
N TYR A 625 -9.56 -28.89 -9.04
CA TYR A 625 -10.94 -28.67 -9.49
C TYR A 625 -11.03 -27.67 -10.65
N THR A 626 -12.08 -27.79 -11.47
CA THR A 626 -12.37 -26.83 -12.54
C THR A 626 -13.23 -25.68 -12.04
N LEU A 627 -12.93 -24.45 -12.50
CA LEU A 627 -13.65 -23.23 -12.09
C LEU A 627 -15.17 -23.30 -12.36
N ASN A 628 -15.63 -24.14 -13.29
CA ASN A 628 -17.04 -24.30 -13.64
C ASN A 628 -17.86 -25.02 -12.55
N ASN A 629 -17.26 -25.96 -11.81
CA ASN A 629 -17.96 -26.73 -10.77
C ASN A 629 -17.75 -26.14 -9.36
N ARG A 630 -17.15 -24.95 -9.26
CA ARG A 630 -16.76 -24.33 -7.99
C ARG A 630 -17.94 -24.16 -7.03
N ASP A 631 -19.06 -23.62 -7.50
CA ASP A 631 -20.19 -23.28 -6.63
C ASP A 631 -20.96 -24.52 -6.15
N GLU A 632 -20.81 -25.65 -6.86
CA GLU A 632 -21.28 -26.96 -6.40
C GLU A 632 -20.32 -27.57 -5.37
N LEU A 633 -19.01 -27.41 -5.58
CA LEU A 633 -17.96 -27.97 -4.70
C LEU A 633 -17.84 -27.23 -3.36
N TYR A 634 -18.07 -25.92 -3.34
CA TYR A 634 -17.96 -25.07 -2.15
C TYR A 634 -19.31 -24.43 -1.82
N PRO A 635 -20.24 -25.16 -1.18
CA PRO A 635 -21.52 -24.59 -0.78
C PRO A 635 -21.38 -23.47 0.26
N PRO A 636 -22.30 -22.49 0.28
CA PRO A 636 -22.33 -21.43 1.29
C PRO A 636 -22.81 -21.95 2.65
N TYR A 637 -22.18 -21.45 3.71
CA TYR A 637 -22.54 -21.71 5.11
C TYR A 637 -22.91 -20.41 5.83
N ARG A 638 -23.88 -20.47 6.73
CA ARG A 638 -24.31 -19.29 7.49
C ARG A 638 -23.58 -19.22 8.83
N ILE A 639 -22.83 -18.15 9.07
CA ILE A 639 -22.18 -17.96 10.38
C ILE A 639 -23.21 -17.49 11.40
N LYS A 640 -23.54 -18.35 12.36
CA LYS A 640 -24.45 -18.01 13.47
C LYS A 640 -23.74 -17.18 14.53
N SER A 641 -22.49 -17.54 14.83
CA SER A 641 -21.65 -16.86 15.82
C SER A 641 -20.18 -17.14 15.54
N GLN A 642 -19.30 -16.27 16.05
CA GLN A 642 -17.86 -16.38 15.91
C GLN A 642 -17.18 -15.93 17.20
N GLU A 643 -16.08 -16.58 17.56
CA GLU A 643 -15.27 -16.20 18.71
C GLU A 643 -13.78 -16.31 18.40
N LYS A 644 -12.97 -15.63 19.20
CA LYS A 644 -11.52 -15.65 19.13
C LYS A 644 -10.98 -16.28 20.41
N THR A 645 -10.82 -17.59 20.37
CA THR A 645 -10.39 -18.41 21.51
C THR A 645 -9.48 -19.51 20.99
N ILE A 646 -8.42 -19.81 21.76
CA ILE A 646 -7.51 -20.88 21.41
C ILE A 646 -8.01 -22.16 22.06
N LEU A 647 -8.25 -23.19 21.25
CA LEU A 647 -8.71 -24.51 21.69
C LEU A 647 -7.63 -25.57 21.49
N THR A 648 -7.03 -25.62 20.31
CA THR A 648 -5.99 -26.59 19.94
C THR A 648 -4.61 -25.97 20.02
N GLY A 649 -4.46 -24.76 19.48
CA GLY A 649 -3.21 -24.02 19.48
C GLY A 649 -3.20 -22.96 18.38
N MET A 650 -2.42 -21.90 18.57
CA MET A 650 -2.24 -20.86 17.55
C MET A 650 -1.19 -21.30 16.53
N PHE A 651 -1.56 -22.20 15.62
CA PHE A 651 -0.68 -22.67 14.54
C PHE A 651 -0.72 -21.72 13.34
N HIS A 652 0.38 -21.61 12.59
CA HIS A 652 0.52 -20.68 11.47
C HIS A 652 0.07 -19.23 11.79
N GLU A 653 0.37 -18.76 13.01
CA GLU A 653 -0.08 -17.46 13.52
C GLU A 653 -1.62 -17.26 13.51
N GLY A 654 -2.39 -18.34 13.39
CA GLY A 654 -3.84 -18.37 13.31
C GLY A 654 -4.41 -17.91 11.96
N ASP A 655 -3.58 -17.86 10.92
CA ASP A 655 -4.01 -17.53 9.56
C ASP A 655 -4.90 -18.62 8.96
N GLN A 656 -4.52 -19.88 9.22
CA GLN A 656 -5.24 -21.09 8.85
C GLN A 656 -5.43 -21.95 10.11
N GLU A 657 -5.93 -23.18 9.98
CA GLU A 657 -6.20 -24.05 11.15
C GLU A 657 -7.24 -23.50 12.13
N ASN A 658 -8.11 -22.60 11.66
CA ASN A 658 -9.26 -22.16 12.44
C ASN A 658 -10.24 -23.32 12.59
N ILE A 659 -11.03 -23.32 13.67
CA ILE A 659 -11.97 -24.39 13.94
C ILE A 659 -13.37 -23.98 13.47
N VAL A 660 -13.99 -24.82 12.66
CA VAL A 660 -15.37 -24.71 12.20
C VAL A 660 -16.20 -25.76 12.92
N VAL A 661 -17.17 -25.30 13.70
CA VAL A 661 -18.04 -26.17 14.50
C VAL A 661 -19.37 -26.36 13.78
N PHE A 662 -19.76 -27.62 13.63
CA PHE A 662 -21.01 -28.06 13.00
C PHE A 662 -21.95 -28.71 14.04
N SER A 663 -23.24 -28.83 13.70
CA SER A 663 -24.15 -29.64 14.52
C SER A 663 -23.73 -31.11 14.50
N ASP A 664 -23.91 -31.84 15.60
CA ASP A 664 -23.44 -33.23 15.72
C ASP A 664 -23.97 -34.13 14.58
N SER A 665 -25.25 -33.98 14.22
CA SER A 665 -25.85 -34.75 13.12
C SER A 665 -25.26 -34.43 11.75
N TYR A 666 -25.01 -33.15 11.46
CA TYR A 666 -24.52 -32.71 10.16
C TYR A 666 -23.02 -32.98 10.01
N PHE A 667 -22.27 -32.91 11.10
CA PHE A 667 -20.88 -33.31 11.13
C PHE A 667 -20.70 -34.77 10.71
N GLU A 668 -21.56 -35.68 11.20
CA GLU A 668 -21.46 -37.10 10.84
C GLU A 668 -21.79 -37.35 9.36
N GLU A 669 -22.76 -36.62 8.80
CA GLU A 669 -23.04 -36.64 7.35
C GLU A 669 -21.83 -36.18 6.53
N LEU A 670 -21.19 -35.07 6.93
CA LEU A 670 -19.98 -34.56 6.27
C LEU A 670 -18.83 -35.56 6.37
N ARG A 671 -18.61 -36.12 7.56
CA ARG A 671 -17.56 -37.11 7.83
C ARG A 671 -17.74 -38.35 6.97
N GLN A 672 -18.95 -38.92 6.93
CA GLN A 672 -19.25 -40.06 6.07
C GLN A 672 -18.94 -39.74 4.60
N SER A 673 -19.32 -38.54 4.13
CA SER A 673 -19.05 -38.14 2.74
C SER A 673 -17.55 -38.05 2.41
N VAL A 674 -16.70 -37.72 3.39
CA VAL A 674 -15.24 -37.67 3.21
C VAL A 674 -14.65 -39.07 3.25
N LEU A 675 -15.13 -39.93 4.14
CA LEU A 675 -14.75 -41.34 4.19
C LEU A 675 -15.06 -42.07 2.88
N ASP A 676 -16.23 -41.80 2.28
CA ASP A 676 -16.62 -42.38 0.99
C ASP A 676 -15.69 -41.95 -0.17
N ARG A 677 -14.92 -40.85 -0.01
CA ARG A 677 -14.00 -40.30 -1.02
C ARG A 677 -12.51 -40.46 -0.66
N ILE A 678 -12.19 -41.14 0.45
CA ILE A 678 -10.84 -41.11 1.04
C ILE A 678 -9.76 -41.75 0.16
N GLU A 679 -10.13 -42.71 -0.70
CA GLU A 679 -9.20 -43.36 -1.65
C GLU A 679 -8.76 -42.41 -2.78
N GLU A 680 -9.63 -41.48 -3.18
CA GLU A 680 -9.36 -40.50 -4.25
C GLU A 680 -8.74 -39.21 -3.69
N GLU A 681 -9.19 -38.79 -2.50
CA GLU A 681 -8.81 -37.54 -1.84
C GLU A 681 -8.35 -37.82 -0.38
N PRO A 682 -7.09 -38.22 -0.15
CA PRO A 682 -6.59 -38.48 1.20
C PRO A 682 -6.73 -37.21 2.06
N SER A 683 -7.42 -37.35 3.19
CA SER A 683 -7.73 -36.25 4.10
C SER A 683 -7.65 -36.72 5.56
N PRO A 684 -7.10 -35.92 6.49
CA PRO A 684 -7.08 -36.28 7.90
C PRO A 684 -8.49 -36.35 8.50
N THR A 685 -8.75 -37.39 9.29
CA THR A 685 -10.07 -37.70 9.87
C THR A 685 -10.09 -37.66 11.41
N GLN A 686 -8.92 -37.60 12.05
CA GLN A 686 -8.78 -37.61 13.50
C GLN A 686 -7.85 -36.49 13.98
N LEU A 687 -8.28 -35.79 15.03
CA LEU A 687 -7.49 -34.78 15.73
C LEU A 687 -6.94 -35.42 17.01
N VAL A 688 -5.64 -35.65 17.05
CA VAL A 688 -4.95 -36.25 18.20
C VAL A 688 -4.26 -35.15 18.99
N THR A 689 -4.60 -35.05 20.27
CA THR A 689 -3.98 -34.10 21.20
C THR A 689 -3.16 -34.84 22.24
N LEU A 690 -1.94 -34.38 22.49
CA LEU A 690 -0.95 -35.05 23.34
C LEU A 690 -0.46 -34.11 24.44
N LYS A 691 -0.40 -34.63 25.68
CA LYS A 691 0.30 -33.99 26.80
C LYS A 691 1.35 -34.95 27.32
N THR A 692 2.58 -34.46 27.40
CA THR A 692 3.79 -35.25 27.67
C THR A 692 4.49 -34.73 28.91
N SER A 693 5.28 -35.57 29.57
CA SER A 693 6.20 -35.09 30.60
C SER A 693 7.36 -34.29 29.95
N VAL A 694 7.91 -33.30 30.66
CA VAL A 694 9.01 -32.45 30.15
C VAL A 694 10.26 -33.27 29.76
N ARG A 695 10.46 -34.44 30.39
CA ARG A 695 11.61 -35.32 30.11
C ARG A 695 11.49 -36.06 28.79
N GLU A 696 10.27 -36.39 28.39
CA GLU A 696 10.00 -37.22 27.21
C GLU A 696 9.68 -36.40 25.96
N TYR A 697 9.43 -35.09 26.09
CA TYR A 697 9.08 -34.21 24.98
C TYR A 697 10.02 -34.34 23.77
N GLN A 698 11.35 -34.44 23.98
CA GLN A 698 12.30 -34.60 22.87
C GLN A 698 12.17 -35.95 22.17
N ASN A 699 12.04 -37.04 22.94
CA ASN A 699 11.91 -38.39 22.39
C ASN A 699 10.58 -38.54 21.62
N VAL A 700 9.48 -38.01 22.18
CA VAL A 700 8.17 -37.96 21.50
C VAL A 700 8.25 -37.10 20.24
N SER A 701 8.92 -35.94 20.31
CA SER A 701 9.12 -35.09 19.13
C SER A 701 9.91 -35.78 18.02
N GLU A 702 10.90 -36.62 18.36
CA GLU A 702 11.65 -37.39 17.37
C GLU A 702 10.80 -38.53 16.79
N HIS A 703 10.03 -39.22 17.62
CA HIS A 703 9.14 -40.28 17.13
C HIS A 703 8.05 -39.74 16.20
N LEU A 704 7.49 -38.55 16.50
CA LEU A 704 6.51 -37.86 15.65
C LEU A 704 7.08 -37.35 14.32
N LYS A 705 8.41 -37.30 14.13
CA LYS A 705 8.98 -37.01 12.80
C LYS A 705 8.69 -38.13 11.81
N VAL A 706 8.70 -39.38 12.26
CA VAL A 706 8.35 -40.55 11.42
C VAL A 706 6.93 -40.40 10.88
N PHE A 707 6.00 -39.98 11.73
CA PHE A 707 4.62 -39.67 11.33
C PHE A 707 4.56 -38.52 10.32
N THR A 708 5.31 -37.44 10.56
CA THR A 708 5.36 -36.27 9.68
C THR A 708 5.93 -36.61 8.30
N GLU A 709 6.91 -37.50 8.24
CA GLU A 709 7.50 -38.00 6.98
C GLU A 709 6.54 -38.92 6.23
N LYS A 710 5.81 -39.80 6.92
CA LYS A 710 4.79 -40.67 6.34
C LYS A 710 3.69 -39.86 5.65
N HIS A 711 3.26 -38.75 6.27
CA HIS A 711 2.18 -37.87 5.78
C HIS A 711 2.70 -36.58 5.14
N ALA A 712 3.89 -36.60 4.56
CA ALA A 712 4.45 -35.43 3.88
C ALA A 712 3.58 -34.93 2.71
N ALA A 713 2.73 -35.80 2.14
CA ALA A 713 1.79 -35.47 1.07
C ALA A 713 0.72 -34.44 1.49
N ASP A 714 0.36 -34.36 2.77
CA ASP A 714 -0.63 -33.40 3.28
C ASP A 714 -0.17 -31.94 3.09
N THR A 715 1.15 -31.75 3.01
CA THR A 715 1.78 -30.44 2.81
C THR A 715 1.79 -30.00 1.33
N TYR A 716 1.22 -30.81 0.42
CA TYR A 716 1.21 -30.54 -1.02
C TYR A 716 0.42 -29.27 -1.37
N VAL A 717 -0.76 -29.08 -0.76
CA VAL A 717 -1.62 -27.92 -1.03
C VAL A 717 -1.04 -26.67 -0.40
N ASP A 718 -0.57 -26.76 0.83
CA ASP A 718 0.12 -25.67 1.50
C ASP A 718 1.31 -26.20 2.31
N PRO A 719 2.56 -25.92 1.91
CA PRO A 719 3.75 -26.41 2.61
C PRO A 719 3.93 -25.79 4.00
N THR A 720 3.10 -24.81 4.36
CA THR A 720 3.10 -24.18 5.69
C THR A 720 2.28 -24.95 6.71
N ILE A 721 1.42 -25.84 6.24
CA ILE A 721 0.55 -26.67 7.05
C ILE A 721 1.26 -27.98 7.33
N LEU A 722 1.38 -28.33 8.60
CA LEU A 722 2.11 -29.52 9.04
C LEU A 722 1.13 -30.58 9.57
N PRO A 723 1.39 -31.88 9.30
CA PRO A 723 0.60 -32.97 9.86
C PRO A 723 0.62 -32.99 11.40
N CYS A 724 1.71 -32.57 12.02
CA CYS A 724 1.80 -32.45 13.48
C CYS A 724 2.56 -31.19 13.92
N TYR A 725 2.05 -30.55 14.97
CA TYR A 725 2.61 -29.33 15.56
C TYR A 725 3.12 -29.59 16.97
N GLY A 726 4.32 -29.08 17.28
CA GLY A 726 4.93 -29.14 18.61
C GLY A 726 4.95 -27.79 19.32
N LYS A 727 4.56 -27.77 20.59
CA LYS A 727 4.41 -26.56 21.42
C LYS A 727 5.68 -25.74 21.57
N GLN A 728 6.83 -26.35 21.86
CA GLN A 728 8.06 -25.60 22.14
C GLN A 728 8.50 -24.76 20.93
N ALA A 729 8.46 -25.36 19.74
CA ALA A 729 8.74 -24.68 18.48
C ALA A 729 7.71 -23.57 18.24
N SER A 730 6.42 -23.91 18.20
CA SER A 730 5.35 -22.93 17.92
C SER A 730 5.34 -21.76 18.92
N GLN A 731 5.60 -22.02 20.20
CA GLN A 731 5.68 -20.99 21.23
C GLN A 731 6.84 -20.02 20.95
N SER A 732 8.07 -20.52 20.76
CA SER A 732 9.23 -19.66 20.47
C SER A 732 9.01 -18.75 19.26
N PHE A 733 8.34 -19.25 18.21
CA PHE A 733 8.01 -18.46 17.03
C PHE A 733 6.95 -17.40 17.33
N ALA A 734 5.92 -17.73 18.12
CA ALA A 734 4.92 -16.76 18.55
C ALA A 734 5.54 -15.63 19.39
N GLU A 735 6.45 -15.95 20.33
CA GLU A 735 7.15 -14.93 21.15
C GLU A 735 7.98 -14.00 20.23
N GLY A 736 8.74 -14.59 19.30
CA GLY A 736 9.57 -13.84 18.36
C GLY A 736 8.78 -12.95 17.41
N GLY A 737 7.69 -13.47 16.84
CA GLY A 737 6.80 -12.73 15.95
C GLY A 737 6.15 -11.53 16.66
N ARG A 738 5.67 -11.71 17.90
CA ARG A 738 5.08 -10.63 18.71
C ARG A 738 6.09 -9.56 19.08
N PHE A 739 7.26 -9.96 19.58
CA PHE A 739 8.31 -9.03 19.94
C PHE A 739 8.76 -8.20 18.73
N PHE A 740 8.89 -8.86 17.57
CA PHE A 740 9.20 -8.19 16.31
C PHE A 740 8.13 -7.16 15.92
N LYS A 741 6.84 -7.55 15.93
CA LYS A 741 5.71 -6.64 15.68
C LYS A 741 5.76 -5.42 16.61
N ALA A 742 6.02 -5.63 17.90
CA ALA A 742 6.12 -4.56 18.89
C ALA A 742 7.25 -3.57 18.56
N ILE A 743 8.44 -4.05 18.20
CA ILE A 743 9.57 -3.19 17.78
C ILE A 743 9.23 -2.43 16.51
N ALA A 744 8.75 -3.12 15.48
CA ALA A 744 8.46 -2.51 14.18
C ALA A 744 7.43 -1.38 14.31
N PHE A 745 6.35 -1.60 15.07
CA PHE A 745 5.34 -0.56 15.30
C PHE A 745 5.88 0.58 16.17
N SER A 746 6.68 0.29 17.19
CA SER A 746 7.28 1.31 18.06
C SER A 746 8.25 2.23 17.29
N VAL A 747 9.15 1.63 16.50
CA VAL A 747 10.13 2.35 15.66
C VAL A 747 9.39 3.19 14.62
N THR A 748 8.37 2.64 13.96
CA THR A 748 7.60 3.39 12.95
C THR A 748 6.84 4.56 13.57
N ALA A 749 6.21 4.37 14.74
CA ALA A 749 5.54 5.46 15.46
C ALA A 749 6.52 6.57 15.85
N LEU A 750 7.73 6.21 16.30
CA LEU A 750 8.79 7.17 16.62
C LEU A 750 9.24 7.95 15.38
N ILE A 751 9.45 7.28 14.24
CA ILE A 751 9.83 7.92 12.98
C ILE A 751 8.75 8.90 12.52
N LEU A 752 7.47 8.52 12.62
CA LEU A 752 6.34 9.40 12.29
C LEU A 752 6.30 10.62 13.23
N LEU A 753 6.55 10.43 14.53
CA LEU A 753 6.64 11.53 15.48
C LEU A 753 7.77 12.51 15.09
N ILE A 754 8.99 11.99 14.85
CA ILE A 754 10.15 12.81 14.45
C ILE A 754 9.85 13.53 13.12
N SER A 755 9.23 12.84 12.17
CA SER A 755 8.84 13.40 10.87
C SER A 755 7.84 14.53 11.04
N SER A 756 6.88 14.43 11.97
CA SER A 756 5.94 15.52 12.24
C SER A 756 6.64 16.78 12.76
N LEU A 757 7.60 16.62 13.69
CA LEU A 757 8.43 17.72 14.21
C LEU A 757 9.32 18.32 13.11
N PHE A 758 9.88 17.47 12.25
CA PHE A 758 10.69 17.90 11.13
C PHE A 758 9.89 18.66 10.07
N VAL A 759 8.67 18.22 9.73
CA VAL A 759 7.77 18.94 8.81
C VAL A 759 7.39 20.31 9.37
N PHE A 760 7.10 20.39 10.67
CA PHE A 760 6.87 21.66 11.35
C PHE A 760 8.10 22.57 11.25
N TYR A 761 9.28 22.04 11.59
CA TYR A 761 10.54 22.78 11.49
C TYR A 761 10.80 23.28 10.06
N LEU A 762 10.63 22.42 9.05
CA LEU A 762 10.89 22.74 7.65
C LEU A 762 9.95 23.84 7.17
N LYS A 763 8.67 23.79 7.53
CA LYS A 763 7.70 24.83 7.21
C LYS A 763 8.14 26.19 7.78
N TYR A 764 8.40 26.28 9.08
CA TYR A 764 8.71 27.58 9.70
C TYR A 764 10.12 28.09 9.39
N SER A 765 11.06 27.18 9.09
CA SER A 765 12.38 27.55 8.57
C SER A 765 12.29 28.16 7.18
N LEU A 766 11.34 27.72 6.35
CA LEU A 766 11.08 28.31 5.03
C LEU A 766 10.46 29.71 5.11
N GLU A 767 9.67 29.96 6.14
CA GLU A 767 8.90 31.20 6.28
C GLU A 767 9.59 32.23 7.19
N ILE A 768 10.71 31.86 7.83
CA ILE A 768 11.42 32.69 8.81
C ILE A 768 11.69 34.12 8.32
N GLY A 769 12.15 34.29 7.07
CA GLY A 769 12.49 35.61 6.53
C GLY A 769 11.27 36.51 6.31
N GLU A 770 10.13 35.92 5.96
CA GLU A 770 8.87 36.66 5.81
C GLU A 770 8.24 36.96 7.18
N LEU A 771 8.28 35.99 8.10
CA LEU A 771 7.83 36.17 9.47
C LEU A 771 8.62 37.28 10.17
N ARG A 772 9.93 37.36 9.94
CA ARG A 772 10.78 38.46 10.44
C ARG A 772 10.36 39.81 9.87
N ARG A 773 10.22 39.94 8.54
CA ARG A 773 9.75 41.19 7.91
C ARG A 773 8.36 41.60 8.40
N ARG A 774 7.44 40.64 8.55
CA ARG A 774 6.11 40.88 9.11
C ARG A 774 6.19 41.36 10.56
N ASN A 775 7.04 40.73 11.38
CA ASN A 775 7.23 41.11 12.78
C ASN A 775 7.82 42.52 12.91
N GLN A 776 8.85 42.85 12.11
CA GLN A 776 9.46 44.19 12.04
C GLN A 776 8.45 45.25 11.59
N LEU A 777 7.59 44.95 10.61
CA LEU A 777 6.52 45.86 10.18
C LEU A 777 5.52 46.11 11.31
N LEU A 778 5.07 45.05 12.00
CA LEU A 778 4.13 45.17 13.12
C LEU A 778 4.74 45.94 14.29
N GLU A 779 6.04 45.77 14.52
CA GLU A 779 6.80 46.55 15.49
C GLU A 779 6.88 48.03 15.12
N ALA A 780 7.20 48.35 13.86
CA ALA A 780 7.22 49.73 13.37
C ALA A 780 5.86 50.42 13.42
N VAL A 781 4.76 49.67 13.29
CA VAL A 781 3.38 50.16 13.43
C VAL A 781 2.96 50.35 14.90
N GLY A 782 3.80 49.93 15.87
CA GLY A 782 3.56 50.12 17.30
C GLY A 782 2.81 48.97 17.99
N MET A 783 2.70 47.78 17.36
CA MET A 783 2.07 46.62 17.99
C MET A 783 2.94 46.07 19.14
N ASN A 784 2.32 45.82 20.29
CA ASN A 784 3.02 45.33 21.48
C ASN A 784 3.67 43.95 21.24
N ARG A 785 4.86 43.73 21.83
CA ARG A 785 5.58 42.44 21.71
C ARG A 785 4.71 41.24 22.09
N ARG A 786 3.91 41.34 23.15
CA ARG A 786 3.01 40.27 23.61
C ARG A 786 2.02 39.85 22.52
N GLU A 787 1.45 40.82 21.81
CA GLU A 787 0.50 40.58 20.71
C GLU A 787 1.18 39.98 19.49
N ARG A 788 2.38 40.47 19.13
CA ARG A 788 3.19 39.91 18.03
C ARG A 788 3.56 38.44 18.29
N VAL A 789 4.02 38.12 19.50
CA VAL A 789 4.34 36.74 19.90
C VAL A 789 3.10 35.87 19.92
N HIS A 790 1.96 36.38 20.41
CA HIS A 790 0.69 35.66 20.37
C HIS A 790 0.26 35.35 18.93
N LEU A 791 0.42 36.31 18.01
CA LEU A 791 0.12 36.12 16.60
C LEU A 791 0.99 35.03 15.95
N LEU A 792 2.30 35.05 16.22
CA LEU A 792 3.23 34.02 15.73
C LEU A 792 2.85 32.63 16.28
N ARG A 793 2.53 32.54 17.57
CA ARG A 793 2.08 31.28 18.19
C ARG A 793 0.74 30.81 17.62
N SER A 794 -0.19 31.72 17.34
CA SER A 794 -1.46 31.35 16.72
C SER A 794 -1.26 30.77 15.32
N ASP A 795 -0.40 31.39 14.50
CA ASP A 795 -0.05 30.92 13.15
C ASP A 795 0.62 29.53 13.20
N MET A 796 1.51 29.32 14.17
CA MET A 796 2.15 28.03 14.47
C MET A 796 1.16 26.96 14.94
N SER A 797 0.26 27.30 15.87
CA SER A 797 -0.69 26.35 16.46
C SER A 797 -1.72 25.78 15.49
N VAL A 798 -2.06 26.53 14.43
CA VAL A 798 -2.97 26.05 13.38
C VAL A 798 -2.37 24.88 12.61
N HIS A 799 -1.05 24.78 12.51
CA HIS A 799 -0.40 23.70 11.78
C HIS A 799 -0.02 22.54 12.69
N SER A 800 0.45 22.83 13.91
CA SER A 800 0.79 21.77 14.88
C SER A 800 -0.44 21.23 15.60
N ARG A 801 -1.10 22.06 16.42
CA ARG A 801 -2.17 21.61 17.33
C ARG A 801 -3.44 21.23 16.61
N PHE A 802 -3.89 21.99 15.62
CA PHE A 802 -5.12 21.65 14.90
C PHE A 802 -4.96 20.37 14.06
N ALA A 803 -3.82 20.18 13.38
CA ALA A 803 -3.56 18.93 12.67
C ALA A 803 -3.54 17.72 13.61
N PHE A 804 -2.89 17.88 14.76
CA PHE A 804 -2.83 16.83 15.80
C PHE A 804 -4.21 16.51 16.37
N LEU A 805 -4.97 17.52 16.81
CA LEU A 805 -6.32 17.34 17.37
C LEU A 805 -7.30 16.73 16.36
N ALA A 806 -7.25 17.16 15.09
CA ALA A 806 -8.03 16.55 14.04
C ALA A 806 -7.63 15.08 13.83
N GLY A 807 -6.33 14.77 13.87
CA GLY A 807 -5.82 13.40 13.79
C GLY A 807 -6.33 12.52 14.94
N VAL A 808 -6.31 13.02 16.19
CA VAL A 808 -6.85 12.31 17.36
C VAL A 808 -8.35 12.07 17.22
N ALA A 809 -9.12 13.09 16.80
CA ALA A 809 -10.57 12.97 16.63
C ALA A 809 -10.97 11.90 15.62
N VAL A 810 -10.27 11.84 14.48
CA VAL A 810 -10.51 10.79 13.47
C VAL A 810 -10.02 9.43 13.97
N SER A 811 -8.89 9.38 14.69
CA SER A 811 -8.33 8.13 15.22
C SER A 811 -9.20 7.50 16.31
N ALA A 812 -10.05 8.27 17.00
CA ALA A 812 -10.98 7.74 17.99
C ALA A 812 -11.89 6.63 17.44
N ILE A 813 -12.27 6.70 16.17
CA ILE A 813 -13.05 5.66 15.48
C ILE A 813 -12.26 4.35 15.42
N PHE A 814 -10.95 4.42 15.16
CA PHE A 814 -10.07 3.27 15.08
C PHE A 814 -9.77 2.67 16.46
N PHE A 815 -9.69 3.52 17.49
CA PHE A 815 -9.49 3.07 18.88
C PHE A 815 -10.59 2.13 19.33
N ILE A 816 -11.84 2.44 19.00
CA ILE A 816 -13.01 1.63 19.36
C ILE A 816 -13.27 0.53 18.33
N GLY A 817 -13.06 0.80 17.05
CA GLY A 817 -13.33 -0.15 15.97
C GLY A 817 -12.41 -1.37 15.99
N MET A 818 -11.14 -1.24 16.40
CA MET A 818 -10.18 -2.34 16.40
C MET A 818 -10.58 -3.49 17.36
N PRO A 819 -10.87 -3.26 18.65
CA PRO A 819 -11.36 -4.31 19.56
C PRO A 819 -12.61 -5.03 19.06
N VAL A 820 -13.56 -4.29 18.50
CA VAL A 820 -14.80 -4.86 17.94
C VAL A 820 -14.49 -5.78 16.76
N LYS A 821 -13.62 -5.34 15.85
CA LYS A 821 -13.24 -6.11 14.66
C LYS A 821 -12.38 -7.33 14.97
N ARG A 822 -11.50 -7.22 15.95
CA ARG A 822 -10.64 -8.33 16.39
C ARG A 822 -11.32 -9.23 17.43
N LEU A 823 -12.61 -9.04 17.71
CA LEU A 823 -13.43 -9.83 18.64
C LEU A 823 -12.82 -9.94 20.05
N PHE A 824 -12.32 -8.83 20.58
CA PHE A 824 -11.75 -8.83 21.93
C PHE A 824 -12.80 -9.08 23.00
N THR A 825 -12.42 -9.84 24.01
CA THR A 825 -13.20 -9.97 25.24
C THR A 825 -13.28 -8.62 25.97
N GLY A 826 -14.25 -8.45 26.88
CA GLY A 826 -14.39 -7.22 27.65
C GLY A 826 -13.14 -6.87 28.47
N ALA A 827 -12.46 -7.88 29.04
CA ALA A 827 -11.22 -7.71 29.78
C ALA A 827 -10.04 -7.30 28.88
N GLU A 828 -9.91 -7.91 27.70
CA GLU A 828 -8.89 -7.54 26.70
C GLU A 828 -9.12 -6.14 26.17
N THR A 829 -10.37 -5.75 25.92
CA THR A 829 -10.74 -4.40 25.49
C THR A 829 -10.33 -3.35 26.52
N ALA A 830 -10.56 -3.60 27.81
CA ALA A 830 -10.15 -2.70 28.88
C ALA A 830 -8.62 -2.55 28.94
N ARG A 831 -7.87 -3.66 28.90
CA ARG A 831 -6.39 -3.64 28.90
C ARG A 831 -5.84 -2.91 27.68
N TYR A 832 -6.38 -3.19 26.50
CA TYR A 832 -6.02 -2.52 25.25
C TYR A 832 -6.26 -1.01 25.31
N LEU A 833 -7.40 -0.56 25.85
CA LEU A 833 -7.70 0.87 25.96
C LEU A 833 -6.79 1.58 26.97
N ILE A 834 -6.47 0.93 28.09
CA ILE A 834 -5.53 1.47 29.09
C ILE A 834 -4.14 1.63 28.49
N LEU A 835 -3.61 0.58 27.86
CA LEU A 835 -2.29 0.62 27.22
C LEU A 835 -2.25 1.65 26.08
N LEU A 836 -3.31 1.72 25.27
CA LEU A 836 -3.44 2.72 24.21
C LEU A 836 -3.44 4.14 24.79
N ALA A 837 -4.14 4.38 25.91
CA ALA A 837 -4.16 5.67 26.57
C ALA A 837 -2.77 6.06 27.09
N VAL A 838 -2.00 5.13 27.64
CA VAL A 838 -0.60 5.35 28.06
C VAL A 838 0.27 5.70 26.85
N LEU A 839 0.20 4.92 25.77
CA LEU A 839 0.96 5.18 24.54
C LEU A 839 0.60 6.54 23.92
N LEU A 840 -0.69 6.88 23.91
CA LEU A 840 -1.18 8.18 23.45
C LEU A 840 -0.64 9.31 24.33
N ALA A 841 -0.66 9.16 25.65
CA ALA A 841 -0.15 10.15 26.59
C ALA A 841 1.35 10.40 26.37
N VAL A 842 2.15 9.34 26.20
CA VAL A 842 3.58 9.46 25.87
C VAL A 842 3.77 10.20 24.54
N TYR A 843 3.04 9.81 23.50
CA TYR A 843 3.10 10.47 22.19
C TYR A 843 2.76 11.97 22.30
N VAL A 844 1.68 12.32 23.01
CA VAL A 844 1.23 13.70 23.24
C VAL A 844 2.28 14.50 23.98
N VAL A 845 2.85 13.97 25.06
CA VAL A 845 3.85 14.67 25.89
C VAL A 845 5.09 14.96 25.06
N VAL A 846 5.63 13.96 24.35
CA VAL A 846 6.83 14.12 23.52
C VAL A 846 6.56 15.10 22.37
N TYR A 847 5.41 14.98 21.69
CA TYR A 847 5.04 15.89 20.60
C TYR A 847 4.88 17.34 21.09
N CYS A 848 4.14 17.56 22.19
CA CYS A 848 3.92 18.88 22.76
C CYS A 848 5.24 19.51 23.26
N ALA A 849 6.11 18.74 23.90
CA ALA A 849 7.43 19.20 24.32
C ALA A 849 8.30 19.61 23.12
N GLY A 850 8.31 18.78 22.06
CA GLY A 850 9.04 19.05 20.82
C GLY A 850 8.53 20.32 20.12
N ILE A 851 7.21 20.46 19.95
CA ILE A 851 6.60 21.65 19.36
C ILE A 851 6.88 22.89 20.21
N HIS A 852 6.78 22.80 21.55
CA HIS A 852 7.09 23.92 22.43
C HIS A 852 8.53 24.42 22.28
N PHE A 853 9.49 23.48 22.22
CA PHE A 853 10.90 23.81 22.00
C PHE A 853 11.14 24.48 20.64
N LEU A 854 10.52 23.95 19.58
CA LEU A 854 10.61 24.51 18.23
C LEU A 854 9.96 25.89 18.14
N GLU A 855 8.74 26.07 18.67
CA GLU A 855 8.05 27.36 18.72
C GLU A 855 8.91 28.42 19.41
N LYS A 856 9.50 28.11 20.57
CA LYS A 856 10.39 29.03 21.30
C LYS A 856 11.63 29.39 20.48
N GLY A 857 12.26 28.40 19.82
CA GLY A 857 13.42 28.61 18.96
C GLY A 857 13.12 29.49 17.74
N PHE A 858 11.96 29.30 17.10
CA PHE A 858 11.55 30.12 15.97
C PHE A 858 11.17 31.55 16.37
N ILE A 859 10.46 31.73 17.48
CA ILE A 859 10.13 33.08 18.00
C ILE A 859 11.43 33.85 18.25
N LYS A 860 12.43 33.25 18.91
CA LYS A 860 13.73 33.88 19.13
C LYS A 860 14.39 34.31 17.81
N LYS A 861 14.45 33.43 16.80
CA LYS A 861 15.02 33.75 15.48
C LYS A 861 14.25 34.83 14.70
N VAL A 862 12.95 34.98 14.95
CA VAL A 862 12.10 36.02 14.33
C VAL A 862 12.27 37.37 15.03
N GLU A 863 12.58 37.36 16.33
CA GLU A 863 12.89 38.56 17.13
C GLU A 863 14.34 39.02 17.02
N GLU A 864 15.26 38.17 16.56
CA GLU A 864 16.64 38.56 16.27
C GLU A 864 16.68 39.66 15.17
N PRO A 865 17.42 40.76 15.40
CA PRO A 865 17.44 41.93 14.53
C PRO A 865 17.91 41.62 13.10
#